data_AF-A0A1N6M848-F1
#
_entry.id   AF-A0A1N6M848-F1
#
_cell.length_a   1.000
_cell.length_b   1.000
_cell.length_c   1.000
_cell.angle_alpha   90.00
_cell.angle_beta   90.00
_cell.angle_gamma   90.00
#
_symmetry.space_group_name_H-M   'P 1'
#
loop_
_entity.id
_entity.type
_entity.pdbx_description
1 polymer ?
#
loop_
_entity_poly.entity_id
_entity_poly.type
_entity_poly.pdbx_seq_one_letter_code
_entity_poly.pdbx_strand_id
1 'polypeptide(L)'
;MGTLNFRLVSGVGEALVVRDYQGHESVSDSLDAQGNPVYGFRYQIELASRNSSISAEQLVDTTAVLEVIRDGEVVQQVHGIVRSFSRGDTGHHHTYYSLTLVPALERLSLRHNSRIFQHKTVPEILAILLEEMNITDYAFSVKRECAPREFCVQYRETDLAFFHRLAAEEGLMYTFSHQAEKHTLVVTDNTAGFTQLDGTVPYNVLSGGVADTPYVSAISETKQSAVTEVAMQDYSFKKPAYNFKQSALGSEMAYQLPDYEYYDAPGRYKDDASGKAFSQIRLEHLRRNSHTASGKSNQAKLQAGVVFTLADHLDSAMNRPWLIVGIDHQGSQPQALEESGGSGATTYSNQFTVIPNETLWRMQPHPKPQVDGPMVATVVGPQGEEIYCDEHGRVKLSFPWDRYSNEDEHSSCWVRVAQGWAGAQYGMVAIPRIGHEVIVTFLNGDPDQPLVSGRTYHATNTPPYALPDNKTKTVIRTQTHQGTGFNEFSFEDQSGSEKIYLHAQKDYEALVENDSTTQMKHDRHLTVENDRYSHVQVNDHLSIDGEQRTAIKQNLTLATDASLHQKVGQKTIVDSGSEVHLKAGNAVVLDAGNEITVKVGGSFIKVDAGGVHVVSGAINLNSGGSAGSGSGYGGQPSTMPNLLKALTPPTQAQAPSFTASETAMSPLLKAAEAKTIANPVLQEAQIKALTGNEPVCEVCEAAEQLRAATALSAKNTGGNDGKSRTLNQTTVENDEDREFKVTDIPAVMKDKLNWPKSAAVMKLWFGLPAREMAQDEKTGVIKPINFPEKYINKTLFPWEWLAMFPRVQDALKTISERLDTPNAQRIQRDKIKKLISRQPELKFPHELDNDPDPLSLHPDWQFQLASIGYDFGEVDDLYGSLGNFAIYAAITKACIEQITEKRYQVTVKEVGLYMRDTFDFIGNQYLGHWDFEGMGLNPVGGMLNSVNMEWHLPGWNLQLGIAKAFGNQDFNRYRKQSGKGGDLLLFSDIKCLPVSIKLTMEMM
;
A
#
# COMPACT_ATOMS: atom_id res chain seq x y z
N MET A 1 71.21 8.85 37.05
CA MET A 1 70.49 9.46 35.90
C MET A 1 70.32 8.37 34.88
N GLY A 2 69.08 8.00 34.59
CA GLY A 2 68.85 6.96 33.61
C GLY A 2 69.22 7.42 32.20
N THR A 3 69.85 6.55 31.42
CA THR A 3 70.25 6.87 30.04
C THR A 3 69.04 6.69 29.12
N LEU A 4 68.59 7.76 28.46
CA LEU A 4 67.50 7.74 27.49
C LEU A 4 68.06 7.94 26.09
N ASN A 5 67.70 7.06 25.14
CA ASN A 5 68.07 7.18 23.73
C ASN A 5 66.91 6.70 22.82
N PHE A 6 66.89 7.17 21.57
CA PHE A 6 65.94 6.77 20.53
C PHE A 6 66.67 6.13 19.36
N ARG A 7 66.10 5.04 18.83
CA ARG A 7 66.66 4.29 17.70
C ARG A 7 65.59 4.01 16.66
N LEU A 8 65.96 4.06 15.37
CA LEU A 8 65.10 3.62 14.27
C LEU A 8 65.71 2.37 13.64
N VAL A 9 64.97 1.27 13.64
CA VAL A 9 65.32 0.04 12.94
C VAL A 9 64.56 0.00 11.62
N SER A 10 65.26 -0.16 10.49
CA SER A 10 64.66 -0.15 9.14
C SER A 10 65.48 -0.97 8.13
N GLY A 11 64.96 -1.14 6.91
CA GLY A 11 65.61 -1.90 5.83
C GLY A 11 66.98 -1.36 5.38
N VAL A 12 67.37 -0.14 5.78
CA VAL A 12 68.70 0.44 5.51
C VAL A 12 69.69 0.30 6.69
N GLY A 13 69.32 -0.47 7.73
CA GLY A 13 70.17 -0.75 8.90
C GLY A 13 70.36 0.45 9.84
N GLU A 14 71.45 0.46 10.61
CA GLU A 14 71.81 1.54 11.56
C GLU A 14 72.33 2.83 10.88
N ALA A 15 72.16 2.97 9.56
CA ALA A 15 72.60 4.16 8.85
C ALA A 15 71.86 5.43 9.29
N LEU A 16 70.65 5.31 9.85
CA LEU A 16 69.81 6.43 10.27
C LEU A 16 69.82 6.61 11.79
N VAL A 17 70.15 7.82 12.25
CA VAL A 17 70.11 8.20 13.66
C VAL A 17 68.92 9.14 13.89
N VAL A 18 68.13 8.86 14.93
CA VAL A 18 66.98 9.69 15.33
C VAL A 18 67.47 10.96 16.02
N ARG A 19 67.01 12.10 15.52
CA ARG A 19 67.26 13.42 16.13
C ARG A 19 66.07 13.87 16.95
N ASP A 20 64.90 13.89 16.33
CA ASP A 20 63.66 14.37 16.93
C ASP A 20 62.51 13.55 16.38
N TYR A 21 61.44 13.37 17.16
CA TYR A 21 60.20 12.84 16.63
C TYR A 21 58.98 13.46 17.32
N GLN A 22 57.89 13.54 16.56
CA GLN A 22 56.56 13.86 17.04
C GLN A 22 55.62 12.73 16.62
N GLY A 23 54.94 12.13 17.59
CA GLY A 23 53.98 11.07 17.35
C GLY A 23 52.61 11.46 17.86
N HIS A 24 51.57 11.19 17.09
CA HIS A 24 50.19 11.19 17.58
C HIS A 24 49.66 9.76 17.53
N GLU A 25 49.06 9.30 18.62
CA GLU A 25 48.33 8.03 18.66
C GLU A 25 46.90 8.26 19.14
N SER A 26 45.97 7.44 18.66
CA SER A 26 44.55 7.49 19.01
C SER A 26 43.94 6.09 19.02
N VAL A 27 42.88 5.92 19.81
CA VAL A 27 41.97 4.78 19.59
C VAL A 27 41.20 5.08 18.32
N SER A 28 41.26 4.16 17.36
CA SER A 28 40.71 4.34 16.01
C SER A 28 41.24 5.59 15.29
N ASP A 29 40.44 6.20 14.42
CA ASP A 29 40.79 7.38 13.64
C ASP A 29 40.67 8.68 14.44
N SER A 30 41.59 9.62 14.19
CA SER A 30 41.60 10.97 14.75
C SER A 30 42.27 11.97 13.80
N LEU A 31 42.47 13.19 14.29
CA LEU A 31 43.30 14.21 13.64
C LEU A 31 44.43 14.59 14.59
N ASP A 32 45.64 14.75 14.05
CA ASP A 32 46.76 15.34 14.81
C ASP A 32 46.56 16.86 15.00
N ALA A 33 47.47 17.50 15.75
CA ALA A 33 47.42 18.93 16.03
C ALA A 33 47.54 19.81 14.75
N GLN A 34 48.06 19.26 13.66
CA GLN A 34 48.19 19.93 12.36
C GLN A 34 47.00 19.64 11.43
N GLY A 35 46.02 18.84 11.88
CA GLY A 35 44.84 18.46 11.12
C GLY A 35 45.08 17.33 10.12
N ASN A 36 46.21 16.62 10.18
CA ASN A 36 46.42 15.43 9.36
C ASN A 36 45.63 14.25 9.95
N PRO A 37 45.09 13.35 9.10
CA PRO A 37 44.40 12.17 9.57
C PRO A 37 45.38 11.19 10.25
N VAL A 38 44.94 10.61 11.35
CA VAL A 38 45.68 9.57 12.07
C VAL A 38 44.79 8.35 12.19
N TYR A 39 45.29 7.19 11.80
CA TYR A 39 44.52 5.94 11.78
C TYR A 39 45.05 4.98 12.83
N GLY A 40 45.09 5.43 14.08
CA GLY A 40 45.69 4.75 15.22
C GLY A 40 47.03 5.33 15.65
N PHE A 41 47.97 5.53 14.72
CA PHE A 41 49.21 6.26 15.01
C PHE A 41 49.81 6.94 13.77
N ARG A 42 50.54 8.03 13.99
CA ARG A 42 51.29 8.77 12.97
C ARG A 42 52.51 9.41 13.62
N TYR A 43 53.70 9.04 13.16
CA TYR A 43 54.97 9.54 13.70
C TYR A 43 55.77 10.25 12.62
N GLN A 44 56.05 11.52 12.83
CA GLN A 44 57.01 12.29 12.05
C GLN A 44 58.38 12.17 12.72
N ILE A 45 59.36 11.61 12.00
CA ILE A 45 60.68 11.30 12.54
C ILE A 45 61.74 12.06 11.73
N GLU A 46 62.52 12.87 12.43
CA GLU A 46 63.65 13.61 11.88
C GLU A 46 64.94 12.83 12.13
N LEU A 47 65.70 12.63 11.06
CA LEU A 47 66.79 11.67 10.98
C LEU A 47 68.06 12.33 10.42
N ALA A 48 69.20 11.74 10.75
CA ALA A 48 70.48 12.08 10.15
C ALA A 48 71.25 10.81 9.77
N SER A 49 71.99 10.87 8.66
CA SER A 49 72.90 9.79 8.25
C SER A 49 74.18 10.36 7.67
N ARG A 50 75.30 9.66 7.84
CA ARG A 50 76.52 9.92 7.08
C ARG A 50 76.39 9.48 5.61
N ASN A 51 75.42 8.62 5.30
CA ASN A 51 75.11 8.20 3.94
C ASN A 51 74.16 9.22 3.29
N SER A 52 74.61 9.87 2.21
CA SER A 52 73.84 10.87 1.45
C SER A 52 72.99 10.31 0.30
N SER A 53 73.10 9.00 0.04
CA SER A 53 72.46 8.33 -1.10
C SER A 53 71.27 7.44 -0.71
N ILE A 54 70.72 7.59 0.50
CA ILE A 54 69.52 6.85 0.91
C ILE A 54 68.35 7.32 0.04
N SER A 55 67.68 6.40 -0.64
CA SER A 55 66.61 6.70 -1.60
C SER A 55 65.23 6.31 -1.06
N ALA A 56 64.19 6.91 -1.65
CA ALA A 56 62.81 6.57 -1.34
C ALA A 56 62.47 5.10 -1.65
N GLU A 57 63.09 4.51 -2.69
CA GLU A 57 62.89 3.11 -3.09
C GLU A 57 63.29 2.11 -1.99
N GLN A 58 64.21 2.50 -1.11
CA GLN A 58 64.69 1.65 -0.02
C GLN A 58 63.79 1.71 1.22
N LEU A 59 62.93 2.73 1.33
CA LEU A 59 62.23 3.04 2.58
C LEU A 59 60.72 3.16 2.42
N VAL A 60 60.21 3.87 1.40
CA VAL A 60 58.76 4.09 1.24
C VAL A 60 58.04 2.75 1.05
N ASP A 61 56.92 2.59 1.74
CA ASP A 61 56.11 1.36 1.79
C ASP A 61 56.83 0.12 2.36
N THR A 62 57.98 0.31 3.00
CA THR A 62 58.68 -0.71 3.81
C THR A 62 58.40 -0.54 5.31
N THR A 63 58.73 -1.55 6.11
CA THR A 63 58.56 -1.51 7.56
C THR A 63 59.70 -0.78 8.28
N ALA A 64 59.38 -0.10 9.37
CA ALA A 64 60.36 0.47 10.28
C ALA A 64 59.83 0.47 11.73
N VAL A 65 60.75 0.49 12.69
CA VAL A 65 60.45 0.46 14.12
C VAL A 65 61.17 1.59 14.84
N LEU A 66 60.42 2.48 15.46
CA LEU A 66 60.95 3.48 16.39
C LEU A 66 60.98 2.88 17.79
N GLU A 67 62.17 2.84 18.41
CA GLU A 67 62.37 2.33 19.77
C GLU A 67 62.76 3.46 20.72
N VAL A 68 62.14 3.46 21.89
CA VAL A 68 62.52 4.29 23.04
C VAL A 68 63.26 3.41 24.04
N ILE A 69 64.53 3.72 24.28
CA ILE A 69 65.41 2.94 25.15
C ILE A 69 65.68 3.74 26.41
N ARG A 70 65.39 3.16 27.57
CA ARG A 70 65.70 3.73 28.88
C ARG A 70 66.49 2.71 29.68
N ASP A 71 67.64 3.12 30.20
CA ASP A 71 68.55 2.29 31.00
C ASP A 71 69.02 1.01 30.29
N GLY A 72 69.15 1.08 28.96
CA GLY A 72 69.57 -0.03 28.11
C GLY A 72 68.44 -0.98 27.71
N GLU A 73 67.22 -0.78 28.21
CA GLU A 73 66.05 -1.60 27.87
C GLU A 73 65.08 -0.84 26.93
N VAL A 74 64.51 -1.54 25.95
CA VAL A 74 63.45 -0.99 25.09
C VAL A 74 62.17 -0.88 25.92
N VAL A 75 61.76 0.34 26.24
CA VAL A 75 60.57 0.62 27.07
C VAL A 75 59.32 0.94 26.25
N GLN A 76 59.48 1.32 24.99
CA GLN A 76 58.40 1.52 24.02
C GLN A 76 58.93 1.22 22.62
N GLN A 77 58.08 0.65 21.77
CA GLN A 77 58.38 0.45 20.36
C GLN A 77 57.15 0.76 19.52
N VAL A 78 57.36 1.38 18.36
CA VAL A 78 56.32 1.71 17.39
C VAL A 78 56.74 1.13 16.04
N HIS A 79 56.20 -0.05 15.73
CA HIS A 79 56.35 -0.67 14.43
C HIS A 79 55.28 -0.16 13.46
N GLY A 80 55.68 0.26 12.25
CA GLY A 80 54.76 0.70 11.20
C GLY A 80 55.36 0.58 9.79
N ILE A 81 54.68 1.17 8.82
CA ILE A 81 55.15 1.34 7.44
C ILE A 81 55.52 2.80 7.17
N VAL A 82 56.52 3.02 6.31
CA VAL A 82 56.95 4.37 5.94
C VAL A 82 56.02 4.93 4.86
N ARG A 83 55.19 5.91 5.23
CA ARG A 83 54.24 6.58 4.34
C ARG A 83 54.89 7.57 3.39
N SER A 84 55.83 8.34 3.93
CA SER A 84 56.53 9.40 3.22
C SER A 84 57.99 9.42 3.67
N PHE A 85 58.88 9.79 2.76
CA PHE A 85 60.30 9.95 3.01
C PHE A 85 60.78 11.20 2.28
N SER A 86 61.56 12.02 2.97
CA SER A 86 62.17 13.21 2.39
C SER A 86 63.67 13.23 2.69
N ARG A 87 64.44 13.71 1.72
CA ARG A 87 65.85 14.04 1.89
C ARG A 87 65.98 15.56 1.93
N GLY A 88 66.45 16.07 3.06
CA GLY A 88 66.74 17.48 3.28
C GLY A 88 68.18 17.84 2.93
N ASP A 89 68.68 18.87 3.60
CA ASP A 89 70.02 19.40 3.35
C ASP A 89 71.13 18.40 3.65
N THR A 90 72.18 18.43 2.82
CA THR A 90 73.43 17.73 3.07
C THR A 90 74.41 18.69 3.73
N GLY A 91 74.65 18.51 5.03
CA GLY A 91 75.63 19.26 5.81
C GLY A 91 77.06 18.73 5.64
N HIS A 92 77.97 19.20 6.50
CA HIS A 92 79.40 18.84 6.42
C HIS A 92 79.68 17.35 6.71
N HIS A 93 78.94 16.75 7.65
CA HIS A 93 79.16 15.35 8.09
C HIS A 93 77.92 14.46 7.95
N HIS A 94 76.73 15.05 7.84
CA HIS A 94 75.47 14.33 7.82
C HIS A 94 74.53 14.90 6.76
N THR A 95 73.76 14.02 6.13
CA THR A 95 72.57 14.35 5.35
C THR A 95 71.34 14.19 6.23
N TYR A 96 70.44 15.16 6.19
CA TYR A 96 69.19 15.10 6.94
C TYR A 96 68.10 14.43 6.14
N TYR A 97 67.31 13.61 6.84
CA TYR A 97 66.17 12.91 6.28
C TYR A 97 64.98 13.08 7.21
N SER A 98 63.78 12.97 6.67
CA SER A 98 62.59 12.82 7.50
C SER A 98 61.69 11.74 6.92
N LEU A 99 60.95 11.07 7.79
CA LEU A 99 59.96 10.10 7.36
C LEU A 99 58.70 10.17 8.21
N THR A 100 57.59 9.74 7.62
CA THR A 100 56.32 9.56 8.32
C THR A 100 56.05 8.07 8.48
N LEU A 101 55.97 7.60 9.72
CA LEU A 101 55.65 6.22 10.07
C LEU A 101 54.16 6.10 10.44
N VAL A 102 53.45 5.18 9.80
CA VAL A 102 52.00 4.99 9.93
C VAL A 102 51.65 3.50 9.99
N PRO A 103 50.43 3.09 10.41
CA PRO A 103 50.02 1.70 10.34
C PRO A 103 49.78 1.23 8.90
N ALA A 104 49.95 -0.08 8.67
CA ALA A 104 49.64 -0.70 7.39
C ALA A 104 48.18 -0.49 6.96
N LEU A 105 47.26 -0.29 7.92
CA LEU A 105 45.86 0.06 7.70
C LEU A 105 45.70 1.29 6.79
N GLU A 106 46.62 2.25 6.83
CA GLU A 106 46.54 3.46 6.00
C GLU A 106 46.60 3.15 4.49
N ARG A 107 47.12 1.99 4.07
CA ARG A 107 47.08 1.56 2.66
C ARG A 107 45.66 1.51 2.11
N LEU A 108 44.67 1.22 2.94
CA LEU A 108 43.25 1.23 2.55
C LEU A 108 42.78 2.63 2.08
N SER A 109 43.47 3.71 2.48
CA SER A 109 43.14 5.08 2.03
C SER A 109 43.49 5.34 0.57
N LEU A 110 44.35 4.50 -0.02
CA LEU A 110 44.88 4.68 -1.37
C LEU A 110 44.03 4.00 -2.45
N ARG A 111 43.14 3.07 -2.07
CA ARG A 111 42.26 2.35 -2.99
C ARG A 111 40.83 2.87 -2.85
N HIS A 112 40.20 3.16 -4.00
CA HIS A 112 38.84 3.68 -4.10
C HIS A 112 38.00 2.74 -4.98
N ASN A 113 36.81 2.36 -4.52
CA ASN A 113 36.05 1.27 -5.14
C ASN A 113 34.51 1.48 -5.11
N SER A 114 33.83 0.70 -5.95
CA SER A 114 32.38 0.47 -5.90
C SER A 114 32.12 -1.03 -6.07
N ARG A 115 31.53 -1.68 -5.06
CA ARG A 115 31.26 -3.13 -5.06
C ARG A 115 30.22 -3.53 -4.02
N ILE A 116 29.73 -4.76 -4.15
CA ILE A 116 28.66 -5.31 -3.33
C ILE A 116 29.18 -6.46 -2.46
N PHE A 117 28.78 -6.46 -1.19
CA PHE A 117 28.93 -7.59 -0.26
C PHE A 117 27.55 -8.13 0.13
N GLN A 118 27.38 -9.44 0.09
CA GLN A 118 26.13 -10.12 0.42
C GLN A 118 26.37 -11.25 1.40
N HIS A 119 25.44 -11.40 2.34
CA HIS A 119 25.43 -12.47 3.35
C HIS A 119 26.74 -12.57 4.14
N LYS A 120 27.33 -11.42 4.47
CA LYS A 120 28.55 -11.33 5.27
C LYS A 120 28.34 -10.44 6.49
N THR A 121 28.93 -10.82 7.61
CA THR A 121 29.04 -9.98 8.80
C THR A 121 30.06 -8.87 8.55
N VAL A 122 29.97 -7.78 9.31
CA VAL A 122 30.94 -6.69 9.19
C VAL A 122 32.38 -7.16 9.46
N PRO A 123 32.71 -7.95 10.51
CA PRO A 123 34.06 -8.46 10.69
C PRO A 123 34.61 -9.25 9.47
N GLU A 124 33.78 -10.05 8.81
CA GLU A 124 34.18 -10.75 7.57
C GLU A 124 34.45 -9.78 6.42
N ILE A 125 33.65 -8.72 6.27
CA ILE A 125 33.89 -7.67 5.26
C ILE A 125 35.21 -6.95 5.56
N LEU A 126 35.45 -6.58 6.82
CA LEU A 126 36.69 -5.93 7.23
C LEU A 126 37.91 -6.81 6.99
N ALA A 127 37.82 -8.12 7.27
CA ALA A 127 38.87 -9.09 6.97
C ALA A 127 39.23 -9.11 5.48
N ILE A 128 38.22 -9.16 4.60
CA ILE A 128 38.44 -9.14 3.13
C ILE A 128 39.20 -7.87 2.71
N LEU A 129 38.84 -6.70 3.25
CA LEU A 129 39.52 -5.43 2.92
C LEU A 129 41.01 -5.47 3.33
N LEU A 130 41.30 -6.02 4.52
CA LEU A 130 42.66 -6.13 5.06
C LEU A 130 43.51 -7.12 4.25
N GLU A 131 42.98 -8.32 3.96
CA GLU A 131 43.66 -9.37 3.21
C GLU A 131 44.00 -8.91 1.78
N GLU A 132 43.08 -8.22 1.10
CA GLU A 132 43.30 -7.69 -0.25
C GLU A 132 44.45 -6.67 -0.34
N MET A 133 44.85 -6.08 0.78
CA MET A 133 45.97 -5.13 0.89
C MET A 133 47.17 -5.70 1.66
N ASN A 134 47.24 -7.04 1.78
CA ASN A 134 48.29 -7.79 2.46
C ASN A 134 48.50 -7.40 3.93
N ILE A 135 47.42 -7.05 4.63
CA ILE A 135 47.43 -6.80 6.07
C ILE A 135 46.97 -8.09 6.76
N THR A 136 47.92 -8.92 7.19
CA THR A 136 47.63 -10.25 7.77
C THR A 136 47.64 -10.28 9.29
N ASP A 137 48.28 -9.30 9.93
CA ASP A 137 48.36 -9.20 11.39
C ASP A 137 47.17 -8.40 11.94
N TYR A 138 46.01 -9.06 12.06
CA TYR A 138 44.84 -8.49 12.70
C TYR A 138 44.14 -9.52 13.60
N ALA A 139 43.39 -9.02 14.58
CA ALA A 139 42.58 -9.83 15.48
C ALA A 139 41.22 -9.17 15.73
N PHE A 140 40.14 -9.94 15.60
CA PHE A 140 38.79 -9.51 15.95
C PHE A 140 38.44 -10.04 17.36
N SER A 141 38.49 -9.17 18.35
CA SER A 141 38.06 -9.42 19.73
C SER A 141 36.69 -8.78 19.99
N VAL A 142 35.69 -9.21 19.23
CA VAL A 142 34.32 -8.69 19.25
C VAL A 142 33.45 -9.62 20.10
N LYS A 143 32.77 -9.08 21.13
CA LYS A 143 31.86 -9.84 22.01
C LYS A 143 30.46 -9.97 21.44
N ARG A 144 29.97 -8.93 20.77
CA ARG A 144 28.64 -8.93 20.15
C ARG A 144 28.63 -9.74 18.86
N GLU A 145 27.61 -10.56 18.69
CA GLU A 145 27.35 -11.22 17.42
C GLU A 145 26.80 -10.20 16.42
N CYS A 146 27.59 -9.91 15.37
CA CYS A 146 27.19 -8.98 14.31
C CYS A 146 26.31 -9.73 13.30
N ALA A 147 25.12 -9.20 13.01
CA ALA A 147 24.22 -9.82 12.05
C ALA A 147 24.81 -9.80 10.62
N PRO A 148 24.71 -10.91 9.85
CA PRO A 148 25.08 -10.89 8.44
C PRO A 148 24.23 -9.89 7.66
N ARG A 149 24.88 -9.03 6.87
CA ARG A 149 24.20 -8.05 6.02
C ARG A 149 23.70 -8.76 4.76
N GLU A 150 22.39 -8.71 4.51
CA GLU A 150 21.79 -9.23 3.25
C GLU A 150 22.41 -8.53 2.04
N PHE A 151 22.62 -7.22 2.15
CA PHE A 151 23.16 -6.37 1.10
C PHE A 151 23.92 -5.20 1.73
N CYS A 152 25.20 -5.03 1.36
CA CYS A 152 26.03 -3.93 1.82
C CYS A 152 26.94 -3.47 0.68
N VAL A 153 26.85 -2.20 0.34
CA VAL A 153 27.54 -1.60 -0.80
C VAL A 153 28.65 -0.67 -0.31
N GLN A 154 29.84 -0.89 -0.85
CA GLN A 154 30.89 0.12 -0.89
C GLN A 154 30.62 0.95 -2.15
N TYR A 155 30.33 2.24 -2.02
CA TYR A 155 29.93 3.06 -3.18
C TYR A 155 30.76 4.35 -3.25
N ARG A 156 31.63 4.44 -4.27
CA ARG A 156 32.47 5.62 -4.54
C ARG A 156 33.18 6.15 -3.29
N GLU A 157 33.76 5.23 -2.51
CA GLU A 157 34.49 5.55 -1.29
C GLU A 157 35.80 4.76 -1.24
N THR A 158 36.77 5.23 -0.45
CA THR A 158 38.00 4.48 -0.20
C THR A 158 37.71 3.25 0.65
N ASP A 159 38.55 2.23 0.58
CA ASP A 159 38.39 1.06 1.44
C ASP A 159 38.48 1.44 2.92
N LEU A 160 39.29 2.46 3.25
CA LEU A 160 39.42 2.93 4.61
C LEU A 160 38.16 3.64 5.10
N ALA A 161 37.54 4.49 4.26
CA ALA A 161 36.28 5.14 4.59
C ALA A 161 35.16 4.10 4.80
N PHE A 162 35.13 3.07 3.94
CA PHE A 162 34.20 1.95 4.07
C PHE A 162 34.45 1.15 5.36
N PHE A 163 35.72 0.85 5.66
CA PHE A 163 36.13 0.18 6.90
C PHE A 163 35.66 0.97 8.13
N HIS A 164 35.98 2.26 8.21
CA HIS A 164 35.62 3.10 9.36
C HIS A 164 34.12 3.27 9.50
N ARG A 165 33.39 3.47 8.39
CA ARG A 165 31.93 3.58 8.45
C ARG A 165 31.28 2.32 9.00
N LEU A 166 31.66 1.14 8.49
CA LEU A 166 31.09 -0.12 8.96
C LEU A 166 31.48 -0.44 10.41
N ALA A 167 32.75 -0.21 10.76
CA ALA A 167 33.20 -0.39 12.14
C ALA A 167 32.45 0.55 13.10
N ALA A 168 32.23 1.82 12.75
CA ALA A 168 31.47 2.74 13.59
C ALA A 168 29.98 2.35 13.70
N GLU A 169 29.36 1.89 12.61
CA GLU A 169 27.97 1.40 12.62
C GLU A 169 27.79 0.22 13.59
N GLU A 170 28.75 -0.71 13.65
CA GLU A 170 28.73 -1.85 14.56
C GLU A 170 29.34 -1.56 15.95
N GLY A 171 29.76 -0.31 16.20
CA GLY A 171 30.35 0.11 17.48
C GLY A 171 31.75 -0.42 17.73
N LEU A 172 32.44 -0.88 16.68
CA LEU A 172 33.80 -1.37 16.74
C LEU A 172 34.80 -0.21 16.89
N MET A 173 35.86 -0.49 17.63
CA MET A 173 37.04 0.33 17.80
C MET A 173 38.25 -0.48 17.38
N TYR A 174 39.37 0.18 17.12
CA TYR A 174 40.62 -0.52 16.90
C TYR A 174 41.82 0.16 17.55
N THR A 175 42.83 -0.64 17.87
CA THR A 175 44.12 -0.23 18.41
C THR A 175 45.23 -1.05 17.76
N PHE A 176 46.49 -0.72 18.06
CA PHE A 176 47.64 -1.46 17.56
C PHE A 176 48.45 -2.01 18.72
N SER A 177 48.79 -3.30 18.62
CA SER A 177 49.79 -3.93 19.49
C SER A 177 51.12 -4.01 18.73
N HIS A 178 52.15 -3.36 19.26
CA HIS A 178 53.46 -3.29 18.62
C HIS A 178 54.41 -4.35 19.15
N GLN A 179 55.02 -5.07 18.22
CA GLN A 179 56.09 -6.06 18.43
C GLN A 179 57.32 -5.63 17.62
N ALA A 180 58.47 -6.23 17.90
CA ALA A 180 59.74 -5.86 17.25
C ALA A 180 59.70 -6.05 15.72
N GLU A 181 58.95 -7.03 15.22
CA GLU A 181 58.92 -7.36 13.78
C GLU A 181 57.57 -7.08 13.11
N LYS A 182 56.56 -6.65 13.88
CA LYS A 182 55.20 -6.43 13.37
C LYS A 182 54.35 -5.53 14.26
N HIS A 183 53.23 -5.06 13.72
CA HIS A 183 52.16 -4.42 14.47
C HIS A 183 50.85 -5.13 14.15
N THR A 184 50.07 -5.50 15.17
CA THR A 184 48.80 -6.19 15.00
C THR A 184 47.64 -5.22 15.19
N LEU A 185 46.74 -5.14 14.22
CA LEU A 185 45.48 -4.41 14.33
C LEU A 185 44.51 -5.19 15.21
N VAL A 186 44.14 -4.65 16.37
CA VAL A 186 43.17 -5.28 17.28
C VAL A 186 41.84 -4.55 17.17
N VAL A 187 40.83 -5.20 16.60
CA VAL A 187 39.47 -4.66 16.47
C VAL A 187 38.61 -5.22 17.61
N THR A 188 37.92 -4.36 18.37
CA THR A 188 37.12 -4.76 19.52
C THR A 188 35.89 -3.87 19.72
N ASP A 189 34.88 -4.38 20.41
CA ASP A 189 33.66 -3.66 20.80
C ASP A 189 33.56 -3.43 22.32
N ASN A 190 34.60 -3.76 23.09
CA ASN A 190 34.53 -3.73 24.54
C ASN A 190 35.89 -3.43 25.20
N THR A 191 35.84 -3.08 26.48
CA THR A 191 37.01 -2.62 27.25
C THR A 191 38.07 -3.71 27.52
N ALA A 192 37.71 -4.99 27.43
CA ALA A 192 38.65 -6.09 27.64
C ALA A 192 39.61 -6.29 26.47
N GLY A 193 39.35 -5.66 25.31
CA GLY A 193 40.27 -5.66 24.18
C GLY A 193 41.47 -4.72 24.33
N PHE A 194 41.49 -3.87 25.37
CA PHE A 194 42.57 -2.91 25.61
C PHE A 194 43.70 -3.49 26.47
N THR A 195 44.92 -3.03 26.21
CA THR A 195 46.13 -3.52 26.91
C THR A 195 46.19 -2.91 28.31
N GLN A 196 46.36 -3.72 29.34
CA GLN A 196 46.56 -3.25 30.71
C GLN A 196 48.04 -2.99 30.96
N LEU A 197 48.38 -1.80 31.46
CA LEU A 197 49.74 -1.49 31.91
C LEU A 197 49.99 -2.14 33.27
N ASP A 198 51.09 -2.88 33.39
CA ASP A 198 51.50 -3.47 34.65
C ASP A 198 51.89 -2.39 35.68
N GLY A 199 51.29 -2.48 36.87
CA GLY A 199 51.57 -1.58 37.99
C GLY A 199 50.80 -0.25 37.95
N THR A 200 51.24 0.71 38.77
CA THR A 200 50.65 2.05 38.87
C THR A 200 51.60 3.11 38.33
N VAL A 201 51.05 4.21 37.81
CA VAL A 201 51.82 5.39 37.42
C VAL A 201 51.62 6.47 38.48
N PRO A 202 52.68 6.89 39.19
CA PRO A 202 52.56 7.89 40.26
C PRO A 202 52.26 9.28 39.67
N TYR A 203 51.44 10.05 40.38
CA TYR A 203 51.25 11.47 40.17
C TYR A 203 52.27 12.27 40.99
N ASN A 204 53.07 13.12 40.34
CA ASN A 204 54.09 13.91 41.04
C ASN A 204 54.18 15.34 40.49
N VAL A 205 53.82 16.31 41.35
CA VAL A 205 53.84 17.76 41.07
C VAL A 205 54.98 18.51 41.77
N LEU A 206 55.88 17.81 42.44
CA LEU A 206 56.96 18.44 43.20
C LEU A 206 57.92 19.17 42.25
N SER A 207 58.00 20.48 42.40
CA SER A 207 58.97 21.32 41.69
C SER A 207 60.35 21.17 42.35
N GLY A 208 61.21 20.30 41.80
CA GLY A 208 62.63 20.28 42.17
C GLY A 208 63.24 18.95 42.66
N GLY A 209 62.80 17.80 42.15
CA GLY A 209 63.49 16.52 42.35
C GLY A 209 63.50 15.69 41.08
N VAL A 210 64.64 15.09 40.72
CA VAL A 210 64.68 14.04 39.69
C VAL A 210 63.97 12.84 40.29
N ALA A 211 62.74 12.56 39.83
CA ALA A 211 62.07 11.32 40.19
C ALA A 211 62.75 10.17 39.44
N ASP A 212 63.14 9.12 40.16
CA ASP A 212 63.81 7.95 39.57
C ASP A 212 62.84 7.11 38.71
N THR A 213 61.52 7.24 38.94
CA THR A 213 60.48 6.55 38.18
C THR A 213 59.68 7.52 37.31
N PRO A 214 59.18 7.08 36.14
CA PRO A 214 58.34 7.92 35.28
C PRO A 214 56.98 8.20 35.94
N TYR A 215 56.47 9.41 35.77
CA TYR A 215 55.31 9.93 36.51
C TYR A 215 54.42 10.82 35.64
N VAL A 216 53.17 10.99 36.07
CA VAL A 216 52.25 12.01 35.55
C VAL A 216 52.52 13.32 36.29
N SER A 217 52.88 14.37 35.56
CA SER A 217 53.25 15.67 36.13
C SER A 217 52.09 16.66 36.23
N ALA A 218 51.02 16.42 35.47
CA ALA A 218 49.80 17.22 35.49
C ALA A 218 48.63 16.38 34.97
N ILE A 219 47.44 16.56 35.54
CA ILE A 219 46.20 15.98 35.03
C ILE A 219 45.02 16.91 35.34
N SER A 220 44.07 17.03 34.43
CA SER A 220 42.87 17.86 34.56
C SER A 220 41.66 17.07 34.09
N GLU A 221 40.69 16.84 34.98
CA GLU A 221 39.41 16.20 34.68
C GLU A 221 38.41 17.21 34.11
N THR A 222 37.67 16.82 33.08
CA THR A 222 36.61 17.61 32.43
C THR A 222 35.33 16.79 32.32
N LYS A 223 34.22 17.37 32.78
CA LYS A 223 32.85 16.83 32.62
C LYS A 223 31.99 17.85 31.89
N GLN A 224 31.19 17.39 30.94
CA GLN A 224 30.32 18.25 30.13
C GLN A 224 28.97 17.60 29.84
N SER A 225 27.93 18.41 29.69
CA SER A 225 26.61 17.94 29.26
C SER A 225 26.70 17.26 27.88
N ALA A 226 25.99 16.15 27.71
CA ALA A 226 25.87 15.44 26.44
C ALA A 226 24.44 14.95 26.22
N VAL A 227 24.19 14.29 25.08
CA VAL A 227 22.89 13.68 24.77
C VAL A 227 22.43 12.74 25.89
N THR A 228 21.18 12.88 26.32
CA THR A 228 20.57 12.08 27.39
C THR A 228 19.96 10.78 26.85
N GLU A 229 19.19 10.87 25.77
CA GLU A 229 18.51 9.73 25.15
C GLU A 229 18.75 9.72 23.64
N VAL A 230 18.94 8.53 23.07
CA VAL A 230 18.88 8.31 21.62
C VAL A 230 17.61 7.53 21.32
N ALA A 231 16.79 8.02 20.38
CA ALA A 231 15.63 7.32 19.84
C ALA A 231 15.76 7.17 18.31
N MET A 232 15.79 5.94 17.81
CA MET A 232 15.89 5.65 16.38
C MET A 232 14.70 4.82 15.91
N GLN A 233 14.33 4.92 14.63
CA GLN A 233 13.25 4.12 14.03
C GLN A 233 13.53 3.77 12.57
N ASP A 234 12.92 2.69 12.07
CA ASP A 234 13.04 2.27 10.68
C ASP A 234 11.75 1.56 10.21
N TYR A 235 11.64 1.34 8.90
CA TYR A 235 10.51 0.69 8.25
C TYR A 235 10.93 -0.62 7.60
N SER A 236 10.11 -1.66 7.75
CA SER A 236 10.23 -2.90 6.98
C SER A 236 8.93 -3.21 6.26
N PHE A 237 9.00 -3.43 4.95
CA PHE A 237 7.83 -3.84 4.17
C PHE A 237 7.31 -5.24 4.56
N LYS A 238 8.14 -6.05 5.22
CA LYS A 238 7.74 -7.36 5.79
C LYS A 238 6.91 -7.21 7.08
N LYS A 239 7.01 -6.06 7.77
CA LYS A 239 6.27 -5.74 9.00
C LYS A 239 5.81 -4.27 8.98
N PRO A 240 4.91 -3.88 8.05
CA PRO A 240 4.64 -2.47 7.73
C PRO A 240 3.98 -1.67 8.86
N ALA A 241 3.24 -2.34 9.76
CA ALA A 241 2.62 -1.70 10.92
C ALA A 241 3.58 -1.51 12.10
N TYR A 242 4.75 -2.16 12.08
CA TYR A 242 5.73 -2.09 13.16
C TYR A 242 6.79 -1.04 12.82
N ASN A 243 6.95 -0.04 13.69
CA ASN A 243 7.82 1.11 13.45
C ASN A 243 9.29 0.91 13.88
N PHE A 244 9.64 -0.25 14.43
CA PHE A 244 10.98 -0.57 14.90
C PHE A 244 11.61 0.55 15.76
N LYS A 245 10.82 1.25 16.58
CA LYS A 245 11.34 2.31 17.45
C LYS A 245 12.21 1.71 18.55
N GLN A 246 13.45 2.17 18.70
CA GLN A 246 14.39 1.72 19.74
C GLN A 246 15.02 2.93 20.44
N SER A 247 15.03 2.89 21.78
CA SER A 247 15.60 3.94 22.63
C SER A 247 16.77 3.44 23.47
N ALA A 248 17.72 4.32 23.76
CA ALA A 248 18.82 4.08 24.70
C ALA A 248 19.01 5.32 25.60
N LEU A 249 19.16 5.10 26.91
CA LEU A 249 19.28 6.16 27.92
C LEU A 249 20.70 6.19 28.52
N GLY A 250 21.28 7.40 28.61
CA GLY A 250 22.61 7.62 29.18
C GLY A 250 22.69 7.44 30.70
N SER A 251 23.91 7.29 31.19
CA SER A 251 24.26 7.27 32.62
C SER A 251 25.07 8.51 33.02
N GLU A 252 25.23 8.76 34.32
CA GLU A 252 26.06 9.84 34.87
C GLU A 252 25.64 11.26 34.44
N MET A 253 24.35 11.56 34.55
CA MET A 253 23.73 12.80 34.05
C MET A 253 23.39 13.81 35.16
N ALA A 254 23.99 13.69 36.34
CA ALA A 254 23.63 14.49 37.51
C ALA A 254 23.85 16.01 37.33
N TYR A 255 24.70 16.40 36.37
CA TYR A 255 25.07 17.78 36.06
C TYR A 255 24.45 18.31 34.76
N GLN A 256 23.41 17.64 34.21
CA GLN A 256 22.72 18.07 32.99
C GLN A 256 21.19 17.89 33.10
N LEU A 257 20.44 18.50 32.17
CA LEU A 257 19.00 18.27 32.06
C LEU A 257 18.71 16.89 31.43
N PRO A 258 17.55 16.27 31.78
CA PRO A 258 17.23 14.92 31.33
C PRO A 258 16.64 14.84 29.90
N ASP A 259 16.43 15.95 29.21
CA ASP A 259 15.60 16.05 27.99
C ASP A 259 16.39 16.36 26.70
N TYR A 260 17.72 16.24 26.72
CA TYR A 260 18.55 16.33 25.51
C TYR A 260 18.44 15.06 24.65
N GLU A 261 17.29 14.88 23.98
CA GLU A 261 17.02 13.76 23.07
C GLU A 261 17.71 13.94 21.71
N TYR A 262 18.29 12.85 21.20
CA TYR A 262 18.74 12.69 19.83
C TYR A 262 17.81 11.72 19.10
N TYR A 263 17.12 12.19 18.06
CA TYR A 263 16.22 11.37 17.25
C TYR A 263 16.72 11.26 15.81
N ASP A 264 16.65 10.06 15.22
CA ASP A 264 17.04 9.82 13.82
C ASP A 264 16.20 8.73 13.12
N ALA A 265 16.02 8.89 11.81
CA ALA A 265 15.36 7.92 10.92
C ALA A 265 15.85 8.09 9.47
N PRO A 266 16.21 7.00 8.75
CA PRO A 266 16.06 5.59 9.13
C PRO A 266 17.20 5.08 10.04
N GLY A 267 16.86 4.19 10.97
CA GLY A 267 17.80 3.57 11.89
C GLY A 267 18.71 2.48 11.29
N ARG A 268 18.41 2.00 10.07
CA ARG A 268 19.16 0.99 9.30
C ARG A 268 19.18 -0.41 9.92
N TYR A 269 18.07 -0.82 10.52
CA TYR A 269 17.87 -2.16 11.05
C TYR A 269 16.46 -2.64 10.75
N LYS A 270 16.28 -3.96 10.65
CA LYS A 270 14.97 -4.60 10.34
C LYS A 270 14.54 -5.59 11.43
N ASP A 271 15.23 -5.56 12.58
CA ASP A 271 14.98 -6.36 13.77
C ASP A 271 15.36 -5.58 15.04
N ASP A 272 14.77 -5.94 16.17
CA ASP A 272 14.93 -5.20 17.42
C ASP A 272 16.30 -5.42 18.08
N ALA A 273 16.94 -6.56 17.87
CA ALA A 273 18.23 -6.85 18.49
C ALA A 273 19.31 -5.93 17.91
N SER A 274 19.36 -5.82 16.58
CA SER A 274 20.22 -4.87 15.87
C SER A 274 19.85 -3.42 16.23
N GLY A 275 18.55 -3.09 16.27
CA GLY A 275 18.11 -1.74 16.59
C GLY A 275 18.48 -1.27 17.99
N LYS A 276 18.31 -2.11 19.02
CA LYS A 276 18.76 -1.80 20.39
C LYS A 276 20.27 -1.57 20.44
N ALA A 277 21.04 -2.41 19.77
CA ALA A 277 22.48 -2.27 19.72
C ALA A 277 22.90 -0.96 19.03
N PHE A 278 22.32 -0.62 17.88
CA PHE A 278 22.67 0.61 17.15
C PHE A 278 22.29 1.88 17.92
N SER A 279 21.12 1.91 18.57
CA SER A 279 20.75 3.04 19.44
C SER A 279 21.72 3.20 20.61
N GLN A 280 22.15 2.11 21.24
CA GLN A 280 23.13 2.12 22.33
C GLN A 280 24.51 2.59 21.85
N ILE A 281 25.00 2.07 20.71
CA ILE A 281 26.28 2.46 20.11
C ILE A 281 26.27 3.96 19.76
N ARG A 282 25.17 4.46 19.20
CA ARG A 282 25.00 5.88 18.88
C ARG A 282 25.06 6.74 20.13
N LEU A 283 24.39 6.33 21.21
CA LEU A 283 24.41 7.03 22.49
C LEU A 283 25.83 7.06 23.08
N GLU A 284 26.52 5.93 23.11
CA GLU A 284 27.89 5.81 23.62
C GLU A 284 28.86 6.71 22.83
N HIS A 285 28.71 6.78 21.50
CA HIS A 285 29.48 7.73 20.68
C HIS A 285 29.19 9.19 21.06
N LEU A 286 27.91 9.58 21.13
CA LEU A 286 27.51 10.95 21.45
C LEU A 286 27.96 11.38 22.85
N ARG A 287 28.16 10.42 23.76
CA ARG A 287 28.64 10.64 25.13
C ARG A 287 30.12 10.35 25.33
N ARG A 288 30.88 9.96 24.31
CA ARG A 288 32.29 9.53 24.45
C ARG A 288 33.23 10.58 25.06
N ASN A 289 32.84 11.85 25.00
CA ASN A 289 33.60 12.99 25.56
C ASN A 289 32.94 13.60 26.80
N SER A 290 31.87 13.02 27.36
CA SER A 290 31.14 13.61 28.50
C SER A 290 31.97 13.61 29.79
N HIS A 291 32.90 12.65 29.93
CA HIS A 291 33.82 12.53 31.05
C HIS A 291 35.22 12.15 30.53
N THR A 292 36.13 13.12 30.52
CA THR A 292 37.51 12.97 30.04
C THR A 292 38.49 13.54 31.05
N ALA A 293 39.76 13.17 30.96
CA ALA A 293 40.84 13.89 31.60
C ALA A 293 42.03 14.06 30.66
N SER A 294 42.75 15.17 30.77
CA SER A 294 43.95 15.45 29.97
C SER A 294 45.15 15.64 30.88
N GLY A 295 46.29 15.03 30.54
CA GLY A 295 47.47 15.03 31.40
C GLY A 295 48.79 15.09 30.64
N LYS A 296 49.88 15.26 31.40
CA LYS A 296 51.27 15.29 30.90
C LYS A 296 52.10 14.27 31.67
N SER A 297 52.97 13.53 30.98
CA SER A 297 53.88 12.57 31.64
C SER A 297 55.22 12.42 30.91
N ASN A 298 56.15 11.71 31.54
CA ASN A 298 57.38 11.20 30.93
C ASN A 298 57.40 9.65 30.86
N GLN A 299 56.25 9.00 31.02
CA GLN A 299 56.09 7.55 30.97
C GLN A 299 55.94 7.07 29.52
N ALA A 300 56.96 6.37 29.01
CA ALA A 300 57.01 5.93 27.62
C ALA A 300 56.01 4.80 27.29
N LYS A 301 55.62 4.03 28.30
CA LYS A 301 54.65 2.91 28.13
C LYS A 301 53.20 3.35 27.92
N LEU A 302 52.90 4.64 28.10
CA LEU A 302 51.56 5.17 27.81
C LEU A 302 51.40 5.27 26.29
N GLN A 303 50.41 4.59 25.73
CA GLN A 303 50.08 4.55 24.30
C GLN A 303 48.57 4.54 24.13
N ALA A 304 48.06 4.89 22.94
CA ALA A 304 46.62 4.83 22.72
C ALA A 304 46.10 3.38 22.83
N GLY A 305 44.98 3.19 23.53
CA GLY A 305 44.45 1.86 23.83
C GLY A 305 45.11 1.14 25.01
N VAL A 306 46.01 1.81 25.74
CA VAL A 306 46.54 1.32 27.02
C VAL A 306 45.69 1.84 28.17
N VAL A 307 45.40 0.95 29.11
CA VAL A 307 44.77 1.27 30.39
C VAL A 307 45.83 1.32 31.47
N PHE A 308 45.94 2.43 32.19
CA PHE A 308 46.87 2.58 33.31
C PHE A 308 46.14 2.98 34.59
N THR A 309 46.68 2.60 35.73
CA THR A 309 46.15 3.04 37.04
C THR A 309 46.95 4.23 37.56
N LEU A 310 46.30 5.37 37.72
CA LEU A 310 46.90 6.55 38.36
C LEU A 310 46.97 6.32 39.88
N ALA A 311 48.10 6.66 40.50
CA ALA A 311 48.29 6.60 41.95
C ALA A 311 48.85 7.93 42.49
N ASP A 312 48.79 8.10 43.81
CA ASP A 312 49.35 9.24 44.54
C ASP A 312 48.77 10.63 44.20
N HIS A 313 47.62 10.68 43.53
CA HIS A 313 46.85 11.92 43.37
C HIS A 313 46.14 12.29 44.68
N LEU A 314 46.12 13.58 45.04
CA LEU A 314 45.52 14.06 46.30
C LEU A 314 44.00 13.84 46.36
N ASP A 315 43.33 13.93 45.21
CA ASP A 315 41.94 13.49 45.06
C ASP A 315 41.89 11.97 44.81
N SER A 316 41.26 11.24 45.73
CA SER A 316 41.14 9.78 45.66
C SER A 316 40.28 9.31 44.48
N ALA A 317 39.35 10.12 43.98
CA ALA A 317 38.53 9.76 42.81
C ALA A 317 39.35 9.68 41.52
N MET A 318 40.50 10.37 41.46
CA MET A 318 41.40 10.33 40.31
C MET A 318 42.31 9.08 40.31
N ASN A 319 42.50 8.45 41.47
CA ASN A 319 43.34 7.26 41.64
C ASN A 319 42.60 5.99 41.19
N ARG A 320 42.45 5.84 39.87
CA ARG A 320 41.65 4.80 39.22
C ARG A 320 42.27 4.36 37.89
N PRO A 321 41.76 3.27 37.28
CA PRO A 321 42.11 2.91 35.91
C PRO A 321 41.55 3.91 34.89
N TRP A 322 42.42 4.37 33.99
CA TRP A 322 42.13 5.30 32.91
C TRP A 322 42.53 4.67 31.57
N LEU A 323 41.64 4.73 30.58
CA LEU A 323 41.92 4.33 29.20
C LEU A 323 42.45 5.53 28.42
N ILE A 324 43.61 5.39 27.78
CA ILE A 324 44.16 6.42 26.88
C ILE A 324 43.43 6.34 25.54
N VAL A 325 42.69 7.40 25.20
CA VAL A 325 41.97 7.52 23.92
C VAL A 325 42.76 8.30 22.88
N GLY A 326 43.71 9.13 23.31
CA GLY A 326 44.67 9.81 22.43
C GLY A 326 45.90 10.30 23.18
N ILE A 327 47.04 10.34 22.51
CA ILE A 327 48.32 10.73 23.11
C ILE A 327 49.28 11.32 22.08
N ASP A 328 49.91 12.43 22.43
CA ASP A 328 50.95 13.09 21.67
C ASP A 328 52.31 12.83 22.34
N HIS A 329 53.24 12.27 21.58
CA HIS A 329 54.61 11.95 21.98
C HIS A 329 55.59 12.97 21.40
N GLN A 330 56.54 13.41 22.21
CA GLN A 330 57.66 14.23 21.76
C GLN A 330 58.97 13.70 22.32
N GLY A 331 59.91 13.38 21.43
CA GLY A 331 61.27 13.00 21.78
C GLY A 331 62.29 13.89 21.07
N SER A 332 63.33 14.31 21.80
CA SER A 332 64.46 15.05 21.24
C SER A 332 65.78 14.49 21.74
N GLN A 333 66.71 14.24 20.82
CA GLN A 333 68.05 13.69 21.04
C GLN A 333 69.11 14.58 20.37
N PRO A 334 69.44 15.76 20.96
CA PRO A 334 70.41 16.69 20.38
C PRO A 334 71.83 16.12 20.25
N GLN A 335 72.16 15.13 21.08
CA GLN A 335 73.47 14.47 21.11
C GLN A 335 73.69 13.46 19.97
N ALA A 336 72.64 13.16 19.18
CA ALA A 336 72.68 12.21 18.07
C ALA A 336 73.71 12.55 16.97
N LEU A 337 74.10 13.83 16.85
CA LEU A 337 74.99 14.32 15.80
C LEU A 337 76.47 14.42 16.23
N GLU A 338 76.83 13.85 17.38
CA GLU A 338 78.20 13.82 17.92
C GLU A 338 78.86 15.22 17.89
N GLU A 339 79.88 15.41 17.05
CA GLU A 339 80.68 16.65 16.89
C GLU A 339 79.85 17.84 16.36
N SER A 340 78.69 17.59 15.75
CA SER A 340 77.75 18.61 15.25
C SER A 340 76.46 18.72 16.09
N GLY A 341 76.42 18.07 17.26
CA GLY A 341 75.26 18.06 18.16
C GLY A 341 75.00 19.40 18.86
N GLY A 342 73.73 19.66 19.17
CA GLY A 342 73.32 20.77 20.02
C GLY A 342 73.62 20.49 21.50
N SER A 343 73.76 21.53 22.32
CA SER A 343 73.87 21.39 23.78
C SER A 343 72.52 20.99 24.40
N GLY A 344 72.44 19.86 25.10
CA GLY A 344 71.22 19.41 25.79
C GLY A 344 71.25 17.93 26.15
N ALA A 345 70.35 17.49 27.05
CA ALA A 345 70.13 16.08 27.34
C ALA A 345 69.03 15.50 26.44
N THR A 346 69.03 14.19 26.21
CA THR A 346 67.90 13.51 25.55
C THR A 346 66.65 13.63 26.42
N THR A 347 65.54 14.09 25.84
CA THR A 347 64.27 14.31 26.54
C THR A 347 63.13 13.56 25.88
N TYR A 348 62.19 13.08 26.71
CA TYR A 348 60.92 12.49 26.29
C TYR A 348 59.80 13.04 27.16
N SER A 349 58.69 13.41 26.52
CA SER A 349 57.45 13.79 27.18
C SER A 349 56.25 13.41 26.32
N ASN A 350 55.11 13.20 26.97
CA ASN A 350 53.84 13.06 26.27
C ASN A 350 52.73 13.88 26.92
N GLN A 351 51.68 14.11 26.14
CA GLN A 351 50.41 14.69 26.58
C GLN A 351 49.30 13.74 26.14
N PHE A 352 48.40 13.38 27.04
CA PHE A 352 47.39 12.36 26.76
C PHE A 352 45.99 12.83 27.14
N THR A 353 45.00 12.23 26.47
CA THR A 353 43.58 12.32 26.81
C THR A 353 43.09 10.93 27.19
N VAL A 354 42.40 10.83 28.31
CA VAL A 354 41.88 9.59 28.86
C VAL A 354 40.39 9.67 29.16
N ILE A 355 39.75 8.52 29.23
CA ILE A 355 38.40 8.33 29.79
C ILE A 355 38.45 7.29 30.93
N PRO A 356 37.47 7.29 31.84
CA PRO A 356 37.36 6.22 32.82
C PRO A 356 37.25 4.85 32.14
N ASN A 357 37.97 3.85 32.63
CA ASN A 357 38.05 2.54 31.97
C ASN A 357 36.70 1.80 31.87
N GLU A 358 35.73 2.10 32.73
CA GLU A 358 34.39 1.53 32.66
C GLU A 358 33.50 2.17 31.58
N THR A 359 33.90 3.31 31.03
CA THR A 359 33.20 3.96 29.91
C THR A 359 33.61 3.30 28.60
N LEU A 360 32.62 2.92 27.79
CA LEU A 360 32.86 2.45 26.43
C LEU A 360 33.08 3.65 25.51
N TRP A 361 34.29 3.75 24.95
CA TRP A 361 34.54 4.68 23.86
C TRP A 361 33.89 4.13 22.57
N ARG A 362 33.48 5.00 21.65
CA ARG A 362 33.01 4.59 20.31
C ARG A 362 33.60 5.49 19.24
N MET A 363 33.96 4.85 18.13
CA MET A 363 34.47 5.51 16.94
C MET A 363 33.44 6.49 16.37
N GLN A 364 33.92 7.47 15.59
CA GLN A 364 33.03 8.45 14.99
C GLN A 364 32.24 7.83 13.83
N PRO A 365 30.90 7.95 13.80
CA PRO A 365 30.11 7.59 12.63
C PRO A 365 30.55 8.44 11.43
N HIS A 366 30.92 7.76 10.35
CA HIS A 366 31.26 8.39 9.09
C HIS A 366 30.01 8.54 8.23
N PRO A 367 29.85 9.68 7.50
CA PRO A 367 28.75 9.82 6.55
C PRO A 367 28.76 8.67 5.53
N LYS A 368 27.60 8.05 5.34
CA LYS A 368 27.44 7.04 4.29
C LYS A 368 27.41 7.73 2.93
N PRO A 369 28.11 7.21 1.91
CA PRO A 369 27.98 7.76 0.56
C PRO A 369 26.52 7.67 0.11
N GLN A 370 26.06 8.72 -0.55
CA GLN A 370 24.72 8.78 -1.10
C GLN A 370 24.78 8.63 -2.62
N VAL A 371 23.75 8.02 -3.18
CA VAL A 371 23.56 7.96 -4.62
C VAL A 371 22.85 9.24 -5.09
N ASP A 372 23.52 10.04 -5.90
CA ASP A 372 23.05 11.36 -6.36
C ASP A 372 21.72 11.31 -7.15
N GLY A 373 21.42 10.18 -7.79
CA GLY A 373 20.22 10.03 -8.61
C GLY A 373 19.96 8.58 -9.04
N PRO A 374 18.87 8.35 -9.80
CA PRO A 374 18.55 7.02 -10.29
C PRO A 374 19.65 6.48 -11.22
N MET A 375 19.82 5.17 -11.23
CA MET A 375 20.77 4.47 -12.09
C MET A 375 20.07 3.45 -12.97
N VAL A 376 20.74 3.06 -14.04
CA VAL A 376 20.32 1.93 -14.86
C VAL A 376 20.93 0.64 -14.30
N ALA A 377 20.13 -0.42 -14.27
CA ALA A 377 20.57 -1.78 -13.97
C ALA A 377 19.88 -2.78 -14.92
N THR A 378 20.48 -3.96 -15.06
CA THR A 378 19.92 -5.05 -15.86
C THR A 378 19.29 -6.08 -14.93
N VAL A 379 18.10 -6.57 -15.25
CA VAL A 379 17.45 -7.65 -14.50
C VAL A 379 18.16 -8.97 -14.81
N VAL A 380 18.53 -9.72 -13.77
CA VAL A 380 19.29 -10.97 -13.87
C VAL A 380 18.61 -12.10 -13.09
N GLY A 381 19.03 -13.33 -13.34
CA GLY A 381 18.53 -14.53 -12.67
C GLY A 381 19.21 -15.79 -13.20
N PRO A 382 18.74 -16.97 -12.79
CA PRO A 382 19.36 -18.24 -13.14
C PRO A 382 19.39 -18.49 -14.65
N GLN A 383 20.42 -19.21 -15.10
CA GLN A 383 20.55 -19.57 -16.50
C GLN A 383 19.35 -20.40 -16.99
N GLY A 384 18.76 -19.98 -18.12
CA GLY A 384 17.63 -20.68 -18.76
C GLY A 384 16.24 -20.19 -18.30
N GLU A 385 16.17 -19.34 -17.28
CA GLU A 385 14.93 -18.69 -16.88
C GLU A 385 14.68 -17.40 -17.67
N GLU A 386 13.42 -17.09 -17.95
CA GLU A 386 13.02 -15.79 -18.53
C GLU A 386 12.56 -14.80 -17.45
N ILE A 387 12.01 -15.31 -16.34
CA ILE A 387 11.41 -14.50 -15.26
C ILE A 387 11.89 -15.06 -13.92
N TYR A 388 12.52 -14.22 -13.10
CA TYR A 388 12.99 -14.61 -11.78
C TYR A 388 12.53 -13.59 -10.74
N CYS A 389 11.47 -13.93 -10.00
CA CYS A 389 10.93 -13.09 -8.94
C CYS A 389 10.51 -13.92 -7.72
N ASP A 390 10.43 -13.25 -6.56
CA ASP A 390 9.94 -13.86 -5.32
C ASP A 390 8.44 -13.61 -5.07
N GLU A 391 7.94 -14.05 -3.92
CA GLU A 391 6.55 -13.88 -3.46
C GLU A 391 6.06 -12.43 -3.37
N HIS A 392 6.98 -11.46 -3.43
CA HIS A 392 6.68 -10.03 -3.39
C HIS A 392 6.86 -9.35 -4.76
N GLY A 393 7.12 -10.11 -5.82
CA GLY A 393 7.38 -9.59 -7.16
C GLY A 393 8.69 -8.80 -7.25
N ARG A 394 9.64 -9.07 -6.35
CA ARG A 394 11.00 -8.49 -6.37
C ARG A 394 11.86 -9.19 -7.41
N VAL A 395 12.86 -8.50 -7.95
CA VAL A 395 13.79 -9.06 -8.94
C VAL A 395 15.24 -8.91 -8.48
N LYS A 396 16.15 -9.63 -9.12
CA LYS A 396 17.61 -9.49 -8.96
C LYS A 396 18.17 -8.60 -10.07
N LEU A 397 19.19 -7.82 -9.76
CA LEU A 397 19.77 -6.80 -10.64
C LEU A 397 21.29 -6.97 -10.75
N SER A 398 21.83 -6.64 -11.92
CA SER A 398 23.25 -6.37 -12.12
C SER A 398 23.45 -4.89 -12.39
N PHE A 399 24.34 -4.26 -11.62
CA PHE A 399 24.69 -2.85 -11.79
C PHE A 399 25.94 -2.72 -12.67
N PRO A 400 25.99 -1.77 -13.61
CA PRO A 400 27.12 -1.64 -14.55
C PRO A 400 28.45 -1.26 -13.89
N TRP A 401 28.41 -0.73 -12.66
CA TRP A 401 29.60 -0.40 -11.87
C TRP A 401 30.09 -1.55 -10.99
N ASP A 402 29.30 -2.63 -10.82
CA ASP A 402 29.70 -3.78 -10.02
C ASP A 402 30.58 -4.72 -10.85
N ARG A 403 31.90 -4.55 -10.69
CA ARG A 403 32.92 -5.31 -11.43
C ARG A 403 33.10 -6.74 -10.94
N TYR A 404 32.46 -7.12 -9.84
CA TYR A 404 32.56 -8.45 -9.24
C TYR A 404 31.30 -9.30 -9.48
N SER A 405 30.30 -8.75 -10.16
CA SER A 405 29.10 -9.47 -10.56
C SER A 405 29.40 -10.46 -11.70
N ASN A 406 28.81 -11.65 -11.63
CA ASN A 406 28.77 -12.62 -12.73
C ASN A 406 27.51 -12.45 -13.62
N GLU A 407 26.72 -11.40 -13.37
CA GLU A 407 25.44 -11.12 -14.05
C GLU A 407 24.38 -12.24 -13.90
N ASP A 408 24.38 -12.90 -12.74
CA ASP A 408 23.50 -14.02 -12.37
C ASP A 408 22.60 -13.70 -11.14
N GLU A 409 21.89 -14.69 -10.60
CA GLU A 409 21.01 -14.57 -9.43
C GLU A 409 21.72 -14.13 -8.12
N HIS A 410 23.05 -14.17 -8.10
CA HIS A 410 23.89 -13.77 -6.98
C HIS A 410 24.38 -12.32 -7.10
N SER A 411 24.02 -11.59 -8.16
CA SER A 411 24.51 -10.22 -8.41
C SER A 411 24.01 -9.16 -7.42
N SER A 412 22.81 -9.32 -6.87
CA SER A 412 22.25 -8.35 -5.90
C SER A 412 21.34 -9.00 -4.86
N CYS A 413 20.83 -8.22 -3.91
CA CYS A 413 19.68 -8.63 -3.12
C CYS A 413 18.38 -8.57 -3.92
N TRP A 414 17.28 -9.04 -3.31
CA TRP A 414 15.95 -8.91 -3.90
C TRP A 414 15.45 -7.46 -3.86
N VAL A 415 15.31 -6.86 -5.04
CA VAL A 415 14.93 -5.45 -5.22
C VAL A 415 13.44 -5.32 -5.55
N ARG A 416 12.72 -4.50 -4.78
CA ARG A 416 11.29 -4.23 -5.02
C ARG A 416 11.08 -3.46 -6.34
N VAL A 417 9.97 -3.75 -7.00
CA VAL A 417 9.59 -3.12 -8.27
C VAL A 417 8.35 -2.27 -8.08
N ALA A 418 8.48 -0.97 -8.30
CA ALA A 418 7.35 -0.06 -8.34
C ALA A 418 6.37 -0.48 -9.44
N GLN A 419 5.08 -0.51 -9.09
CA GLN A 419 3.98 -0.80 -10.01
C GLN A 419 3.22 0.49 -10.32
N GLY A 420 2.53 0.52 -11.47
CA GLY A 420 1.69 1.67 -11.85
C GLY A 420 0.53 1.92 -10.87
N TRP A 421 0.02 0.86 -10.24
CA TRP A 421 -1.02 0.91 -9.21
C TRP A 421 -0.89 -0.35 -8.32
N ALA A 422 -0.83 -0.20 -6.99
CA ALA A 422 -0.72 -1.33 -6.07
C ALA A 422 -1.60 -1.13 -4.83
N GLY A 423 -2.60 -2.00 -4.66
CA GLY A 423 -3.50 -2.04 -3.51
C GLY A 423 -3.51 -3.41 -2.84
N ALA A 424 -4.34 -3.55 -1.79
CA ALA A 424 -4.47 -4.81 -1.06
C ALA A 424 -5.20 -5.85 -1.92
N GLN A 425 -4.45 -6.72 -2.61
CA GLN A 425 -4.94 -7.75 -3.54
C GLN A 425 -5.59 -7.20 -4.84
N TYR A 426 -5.30 -5.97 -5.22
CA TYR A 426 -5.73 -5.36 -6.49
C TYR A 426 -4.65 -4.43 -7.06
N GLY A 427 -4.77 -4.06 -8.33
CA GLY A 427 -3.85 -3.16 -9.03
C GLY A 427 -3.15 -3.80 -10.24
N MET A 428 -2.04 -3.19 -10.67
CA MET A 428 -1.25 -3.63 -11.82
C MET A 428 -0.03 -4.41 -11.36
N VAL A 429 0.24 -5.55 -12.00
CA VAL A 429 1.49 -6.30 -11.81
C VAL A 429 2.09 -6.62 -13.17
N ALA A 430 3.24 -6.02 -13.47
CA ALA A 430 4.07 -6.42 -14.58
C ALA A 430 5.47 -6.72 -14.03
N ILE A 431 5.91 -7.97 -14.02
CA ILE A 431 7.23 -8.32 -13.50
C ILE A 431 8.31 -8.06 -14.58
N PRO A 432 9.42 -7.36 -14.28
CA PRO A 432 10.55 -7.26 -15.20
C PRO A 432 11.12 -8.65 -15.52
N ARG A 433 11.46 -8.92 -16.78
CA ARG A 433 12.09 -10.17 -17.20
C ARG A 433 13.61 -10.07 -17.19
N ILE A 434 14.29 -11.20 -17.14
CA ILE A 434 15.75 -11.27 -17.25
C ILE A 434 16.18 -10.61 -18.57
N GLY A 435 17.21 -9.76 -18.52
CA GLY A 435 17.71 -8.94 -19.63
C GLY A 435 16.99 -7.60 -19.80
N HIS A 436 15.91 -7.32 -19.07
CA HIS A 436 15.29 -5.99 -19.11
C HIS A 436 16.16 -4.94 -18.43
N GLU A 437 16.22 -3.77 -19.04
CA GLU A 437 16.81 -2.57 -18.46
C GLU A 437 15.80 -1.87 -17.54
N VAL A 438 16.22 -1.56 -16.31
CA VAL A 438 15.39 -0.92 -15.29
C VAL A 438 16.08 0.31 -14.71
N ILE A 439 15.27 1.28 -14.29
CA ILE A 439 15.72 2.44 -13.53
C ILE A 439 15.59 2.11 -12.05
N VAL A 440 16.70 2.24 -11.31
CA VAL A 440 16.82 1.97 -9.88
C VAL A 440 17.02 3.27 -9.12
N THR A 441 16.14 3.55 -8.17
CA THR A 441 16.31 4.59 -7.16
C THR A 441 16.78 3.98 -5.85
N PHE A 442 17.32 4.81 -4.97
CA PHE A 442 17.86 4.40 -3.68
C PHE A 442 17.11 5.15 -2.58
N LEU A 443 16.47 4.43 -1.65
CA LEU A 443 15.67 5.07 -0.59
C LEU A 443 16.58 5.93 0.30
N ASN A 444 16.24 7.22 0.48
CA ASN A 444 17.06 8.21 1.17
C ASN A 444 18.49 8.38 0.59
N GLY A 445 18.68 8.00 -0.68
CA GLY A 445 19.98 7.95 -1.33
C GLY A 445 20.90 6.84 -0.83
N ASP A 446 20.43 5.91 0.02
CA ASP A 446 21.24 4.85 0.61
C ASP A 446 21.54 3.75 -0.42
N PRO A 447 22.81 3.51 -0.80
CA PRO A 447 23.20 2.48 -1.76
C PRO A 447 22.72 1.07 -1.39
N ASP A 448 22.46 0.79 -0.10
CA ASP A 448 21.99 -0.52 0.37
C ASP A 448 20.47 -0.69 0.24
N GLN A 449 19.73 0.34 -0.21
CA GLN A 449 18.27 0.33 -0.31
C GLN A 449 17.77 0.58 -1.74
N PRO A 450 18.12 -0.28 -2.72
CA PRO A 450 17.65 -0.13 -4.09
C PRO A 450 16.14 -0.40 -4.22
N LEU A 451 15.51 0.29 -5.16
CA LEU A 451 14.12 0.14 -5.57
C LEU A 451 14.02 0.38 -7.07
N VAL A 452 13.45 -0.55 -7.83
CA VAL A 452 13.16 -0.32 -9.25
C VAL A 452 11.99 0.66 -9.35
N SER A 453 12.22 1.82 -9.96
CA SER A 453 11.22 2.89 -10.11
C SER A 453 10.70 3.06 -11.53
N GLY A 454 11.33 2.42 -12.53
CA GLY A 454 10.94 2.58 -13.93
C GLY A 454 11.65 1.59 -14.86
N ARG A 455 11.36 1.71 -16.16
CA ARG A 455 11.92 0.88 -17.24
C ARG A 455 12.14 1.72 -18.48
N THR A 456 13.08 1.27 -19.30
CA THR A 456 13.47 1.95 -20.54
C THR A 456 13.65 0.94 -21.66
N TYR A 457 13.27 1.34 -22.87
CA TYR A 457 13.71 0.68 -24.09
C TYR A 457 15.09 1.22 -24.48
N HIS A 458 15.88 0.40 -25.17
CA HIS A 458 17.22 0.77 -25.66
C HIS A 458 17.45 0.13 -27.05
N ALA A 459 18.66 0.24 -27.60
CA ALA A 459 18.95 -0.12 -28.99
C ALA A 459 18.64 -1.58 -29.36
N THR A 460 18.76 -2.51 -28.40
CA THR A 460 18.45 -3.95 -28.60
C THR A 460 17.07 -4.33 -28.08
N ASN A 461 16.64 -3.80 -26.93
CA ASN A 461 15.26 -3.93 -26.47
C ASN A 461 14.42 -2.77 -27.00
N THR A 462 13.88 -2.91 -28.21
CA THR A 462 13.13 -1.85 -28.89
C THR A 462 11.64 -1.87 -28.54
N PRO A 463 10.93 -0.73 -28.69
CA PRO A 463 9.47 -0.69 -28.54
C PRO A 463 8.74 -1.69 -29.48
N PRO A 464 7.50 -2.11 -29.15
CA PRO A 464 6.74 -3.10 -29.92
C PRO A 464 6.44 -2.73 -31.38
N TYR A 465 6.47 -1.43 -31.71
CA TYR A 465 6.30 -0.90 -33.06
C TYR A 465 7.43 0.09 -33.35
N ALA A 466 7.83 0.17 -34.61
CA ALA A 466 8.89 1.08 -35.04
C ALA A 466 8.49 2.55 -34.78
N LEU A 467 9.39 3.31 -34.15
CA LEU A 467 9.27 4.75 -33.93
C LEU A 467 10.31 5.48 -34.80
N PRO A 468 9.98 6.68 -35.34
CA PRO A 468 8.81 7.52 -35.02
C PRO A 468 7.54 7.23 -35.84
N ASP A 469 7.54 6.23 -36.73
CA ASP A 469 6.44 5.96 -37.66
C ASP A 469 5.09 5.71 -36.96
N ASN A 470 5.10 5.05 -35.80
CA ASN A 470 3.90 4.72 -35.00
C ASN A 470 3.75 5.62 -33.75
N LYS A 471 4.18 6.89 -33.82
CA LYS A 471 4.16 7.84 -32.68
C LYS A 471 2.76 8.14 -32.09
N THR A 472 1.70 7.87 -32.85
CA THR A 472 0.29 8.07 -32.44
C THR A 472 -0.30 6.83 -31.77
N LYS A 473 0.50 5.78 -31.55
CA LYS A 473 0.02 4.51 -31.01
C LYS A 473 0.37 4.33 -29.54
N THR A 474 -0.63 4.02 -28.72
CA THR A 474 -0.46 3.62 -27.32
C THR A 474 -0.66 2.11 -27.18
N VAL A 475 0.28 1.41 -26.54
CA VAL A 475 0.35 -0.06 -26.60
C VAL A 475 0.63 -0.70 -25.24
N ILE A 476 -0.21 -1.68 -24.88
CA ILE A 476 0.06 -2.66 -23.83
C ILE A 476 0.18 -4.02 -24.52
N ARG A 477 1.41 -4.49 -24.72
CA ARG A 477 1.70 -5.80 -25.34
C ARG A 477 2.49 -6.67 -24.38
N THR A 478 2.07 -7.92 -24.22
CA THR A 478 2.80 -8.95 -23.46
C THR A 478 3.58 -9.88 -24.40
N GLN A 479 4.34 -10.83 -23.84
CA GLN A 479 4.98 -11.89 -24.62
C GLN A 479 4.62 -13.23 -23.99
N THR A 480 4.26 -14.22 -24.81
CA THR A 480 4.08 -15.60 -24.34
C THR A 480 5.36 -16.06 -23.63
N HIS A 481 5.23 -16.55 -22.40
CA HIS A 481 6.37 -17.11 -21.66
C HIS A 481 6.68 -18.52 -22.19
N GLN A 482 7.97 -18.84 -22.42
CA GLN A 482 8.40 -20.14 -22.96
C GLN A 482 7.69 -20.54 -24.27
N GLY A 483 7.36 -19.56 -25.12
CA GLY A 483 6.64 -19.80 -26.37
C GLY A 483 6.64 -18.58 -27.29
N THR A 484 5.97 -18.71 -28.43
CA THR A 484 5.84 -17.63 -29.41
C THR A 484 4.48 -16.94 -29.27
N GLY A 485 4.42 -15.64 -29.57
CA GLY A 485 3.17 -14.88 -29.60
C GLY A 485 3.04 -13.81 -28.51
N PHE A 486 1.89 -13.14 -28.49
CA PHE A 486 1.63 -12.01 -27.60
C PHE A 486 0.14 -11.76 -27.38
N ASN A 487 -0.21 -11.21 -26.22
CA ASN A 487 -1.50 -10.52 -26.04
C ASN A 487 -1.28 -9.02 -26.24
N GLU A 488 -2.26 -8.31 -26.78
CA GLU A 488 -2.15 -6.87 -26.99
C GLU A 488 -3.48 -6.15 -26.80
N PHE A 489 -3.40 -5.00 -26.14
CA PHE A 489 -4.41 -3.96 -26.16
C PHE A 489 -3.76 -2.64 -26.60
N SER A 490 -4.24 -2.05 -27.69
CA SER A 490 -3.66 -0.80 -28.21
C SER A 490 -4.69 0.16 -28.79
N PHE A 491 -4.32 1.43 -28.80
CA PHE A 491 -5.06 2.55 -29.36
C PHE A 491 -4.22 3.21 -30.47
N GLU A 492 -4.83 3.43 -31.62
CA GLU A 492 -4.32 4.28 -32.71
C GLU A 492 -5.12 5.57 -32.72
N ASP A 493 -4.43 6.71 -32.58
CA ASP A 493 -5.04 8.04 -32.50
C ASP A 493 -4.81 8.89 -33.76
N GLN A 494 -4.28 8.31 -34.84
CA GLN A 494 -4.17 9.00 -36.13
C GLN A 494 -5.56 9.32 -36.69
N SER A 495 -5.82 10.62 -36.88
CA SER A 495 -7.12 11.11 -37.35
C SER A 495 -7.54 10.49 -38.68
N GLY A 496 -8.77 9.99 -38.73
CA GLY A 496 -9.35 9.28 -39.89
C GLY A 496 -8.91 7.82 -40.00
N SER A 497 -8.15 7.31 -39.04
CA SER A 497 -7.67 5.93 -38.97
C SER A 497 -7.63 5.42 -37.52
N GLU A 498 -8.43 6.03 -36.65
CA GLU A 498 -8.50 5.69 -35.23
C GLU A 498 -8.94 4.24 -35.05
N LYS A 499 -8.27 3.51 -34.15
CA LYS A 499 -8.52 2.08 -33.95
C LYS A 499 -8.19 1.64 -32.54
N ILE A 500 -9.11 0.87 -31.96
CA ILE A 500 -8.81 0.02 -30.80
C ILE A 500 -8.52 -1.38 -31.32
N TYR A 501 -7.38 -1.96 -30.92
CA TYR A 501 -7.00 -3.32 -31.27
C TYR A 501 -6.84 -4.17 -30.01
N LEU A 502 -7.62 -5.24 -29.93
CA LEU A 502 -7.53 -6.28 -28.91
C LEU A 502 -7.13 -7.58 -29.58
N HIS A 503 -6.03 -8.18 -29.12
CA HIS A 503 -5.52 -9.46 -29.56
C HIS A 503 -5.32 -10.39 -28.37
N ALA A 504 -6.02 -11.53 -28.38
CA ALA A 504 -5.80 -12.63 -27.46
C ALA A 504 -5.05 -13.75 -28.20
N GLN A 505 -3.91 -14.18 -27.67
CA GLN A 505 -3.08 -15.23 -28.28
C GLN A 505 -3.77 -16.59 -28.32
N LYS A 506 -4.71 -16.84 -27.40
CA LYS A 506 -5.43 -18.11 -27.27
C LYS A 506 -6.89 -17.88 -26.90
N ASP A 507 -7.19 -17.87 -25.60
CA ASP A 507 -8.55 -17.79 -25.08
C ASP A 507 -8.88 -16.32 -24.74
N TYR A 508 -10.08 -15.85 -25.10
CA TYR A 508 -10.65 -14.59 -24.64
C TYR A 508 -11.94 -14.89 -23.88
N GLU A 509 -11.94 -14.60 -22.58
CA GLU A 509 -13.08 -14.79 -21.70
C GLU A 509 -13.49 -13.42 -21.12
N ALA A 510 -14.79 -13.13 -21.14
CA ALA A 510 -15.35 -11.94 -20.53
C ALA A 510 -16.52 -12.34 -19.65
N LEU A 511 -16.40 -12.07 -18.34
CA LEU A 511 -17.46 -12.22 -17.35
C LEU A 511 -17.97 -10.82 -16.98
N VAL A 512 -19.24 -10.55 -17.30
CA VAL A 512 -19.91 -9.29 -16.95
C VAL A 512 -21.04 -9.65 -15.99
N GLU A 513 -20.90 -9.21 -14.73
CA GLU A 513 -21.82 -9.59 -13.64
C GLU A 513 -23.20 -8.94 -13.75
N ASN A 514 -23.32 -7.84 -14.51
CA ASN A 514 -24.59 -7.15 -14.70
C ASN A 514 -24.91 -6.98 -16.20
N ASP A 515 -24.61 -5.82 -16.79
CA ASP A 515 -25.05 -5.48 -18.14
C ASP A 515 -23.88 -5.32 -19.11
N SER A 516 -23.89 -6.07 -20.22
CA SER A 516 -22.97 -5.86 -21.34
C SER A 516 -23.69 -5.13 -22.48
N THR A 517 -23.27 -3.88 -22.74
CA THR A 517 -23.82 -3.03 -23.80
C THR A 517 -22.84 -2.91 -24.96
N THR A 518 -23.33 -2.94 -26.20
CA THR A 518 -22.52 -2.67 -27.39
C THR A 518 -23.30 -1.87 -28.42
N GLN A 519 -22.84 -0.65 -28.72
CA GLN A 519 -23.41 0.20 -29.77
C GLN A 519 -22.41 0.36 -30.92
N MET A 520 -22.82 -0.03 -32.13
CA MET A 520 -22.04 0.11 -33.35
C MET A 520 -22.75 1.08 -34.28
N LYS A 521 -22.12 2.23 -34.58
CA LYS A 521 -22.73 3.29 -35.40
C LYS A 521 -22.70 3.02 -36.91
N HIS A 522 -21.83 2.10 -37.34
CA HIS A 522 -21.69 1.69 -38.73
C HIS A 522 -21.80 0.17 -38.79
N ASP A 523 -20.72 -0.54 -39.10
CA ASP A 523 -20.77 -1.99 -39.32
C ASP A 523 -20.16 -2.81 -38.19
N ARG A 524 -20.70 -4.02 -37.99
CA ARG A 524 -20.07 -5.09 -37.20
C ARG A 524 -19.82 -6.31 -38.10
N HIS A 525 -18.55 -6.66 -38.27
CA HIS A 525 -18.15 -7.91 -38.93
C HIS A 525 -17.73 -8.93 -37.87
N LEU A 526 -18.33 -10.13 -37.91
CA LEU A 526 -17.98 -11.25 -37.06
C LEU A 526 -17.64 -12.46 -37.94
N THR A 527 -16.41 -12.95 -37.81
CA THR A 527 -15.98 -14.22 -38.42
C THR A 527 -15.72 -15.21 -37.29
N VAL A 528 -16.36 -16.37 -37.37
CA VAL A 528 -16.13 -17.50 -36.47
C VAL A 528 -15.77 -18.69 -37.35
N GLU A 529 -14.55 -19.19 -37.21
CA GLU A 529 -14.02 -20.25 -38.09
C GLU A 529 -14.50 -21.64 -37.71
N ASN A 530 -14.92 -21.83 -36.46
CA ASN A 530 -15.52 -23.05 -35.95
C ASN A 530 -16.94 -22.77 -35.45
N ASP A 531 -17.23 -23.01 -34.18
CA ASP A 531 -18.59 -22.94 -33.65
C ASP A 531 -18.90 -21.61 -32.95
N ARG A 532 -20.11 -21.08 -33.19
CA ARG A 532 -20.70 -20.02 -32.37
C ARG A 532 -21.85 -20.61 -31.56
N TYR A 533 -21.78 -20.45 -30.24
CA TYR A 533 -22.81 -20.89 -29.31
C TYR A 533 -23.41 -19.70 -28.54
N SER A 534 -24.72 -19.72 -28.26
CA SER A 534 -25.41 -18.72 -27.45
C SER A 534 -26.44 -19.41 -26.55
N HIS A 535 -26.45 -19.09 -25.25
CA HIS A 535 -27.46 -19.55 -24.30
C HIS A 535 -28.02 -18.35 -23.53
N VAL A 536 -29.31 -18.11 -23.72
CA VAL A 536 -30.05 -17.00 -23.12
C VAL A 536 -31.13 -17.61 -22.22
N GLN A 537 -31.07 -17.34 -20.91
CA GLN A 537 -31.92 -18.03 -19.94
C GLN A 537 -33.36 -17.51 -19.90
N VAL A 538 -33.57 -16.23 -20.21
CA VAL A 538 -34.89 -15.59 -20.11
C VAL A 538 -35.41 -15.27 -21.51
N ASN A 539 -34.96 -14.16 -22.11
CA ASN A 539 -35.45 -13.71 -23.41
C ASN A 539 -34.29 -13.27 -24.31
N ASP A 540 -34.32 -13.71 -25.57
CA ASP A 540 -33.52 -13.15 -26.66
C ASP A 540 -34.45 -12.35 -27.59
N HIS A 541 -34.17 -11.05 -27.76
CA HIS A 541 -34.97 -10.16 -28.59
C HIS A 541 -34.13 -9.64 -29.76
N LEU A 542 -34.55 -9.98 -30.98
CA LEU A 542 -33.95 -9.48 -32.21
C LEU A 542 -34.98 -8.65 -33.00
N SER A 543 -34.71 -7.35 -33.13
CA SER A 543 -35.46 -6.44 -34.00
C SER A 543 -34.55 -5.98 -35.13
N ILE A 544 -35.04 -6.06 -36.37
CA ILE A 544 -34.30 -5.64 -37.57
C ILE A 544 -35.27 -4.79 -38.40
N ASP A 545 -35.00 -3.49 -38.51
CA ASP A 545 -35.86 -2.57 -39.27
C ASP A 545 -35.63 -2.68 -40.79
N GLY A 546 -34.46 -3.18 -41.18
CA GLY A 546 -34.08 -3.43 -42.57
C GLY A 546 -34.39 -4.87 -43.02
N GLU A 547 -33.34 -5.57 -43.47
CA GLU A 547 -33.45 -6.93 -44.00
C GLU A 547 -32.57 -7.90 -43.19
N GLN A 548 -33.11 -9.10 -42.91
CA GLN A 548 -32.33 -10.24 -42.44
C GLN A 548 -32.23 -11.28 -43.55
N ARG A 549 -31.00 -11.64 -43.95
CA ARG A 549 -30.74 -12.77 -44.86
C ARG A 549 -29.98 -13.86 -44.13
N THR A 550 -30.54 -15.06 -44.12
CA THR A 550 -29.94 -16.25 -43.52
C THR A 550 -29.74 -17.31 -44.58
N ALA A 551 -28.49 -17.72 -44.83
CA ALA A 551 -28.15 -18.79 -45.76
C ALA A 551 -27.45 -19.93 -45.00
N ILE A 552 -28.13 -21.06 -44.86
CA ILE A 552 -27.63 -22.25 -44.16
C ILE A 552 -27.35 -23.33 -45.19
N LYS A 553 -26.10 -23.79 -45.26
CA LYS A 553 -25.65 -24.78 -46.27
C LYS A 553 -26.03 -26.22 -45.92
N GLN A 554 -26.32 -26.48 -44.64
CA GLN A 554 -26.71 -27.79 -44.13
C GLN A 554 -28.12 -27.71 -43.51
N ASN A 555 -28.32 -28.25 -42.31
CA ASN A 555 -29.63 -28.37 -41.68
C ASN A 555 -29.98 -27.12 -40.86
N LEU A 556 -31.23 -26.67 -40.96
CA LEU A 556 -31.86 -25.75 -40.00
C LEU A 556 -32.90 -26.55 -39.19
N THR A 557 -32.80 -26.53 -37.86
CA THR A 557 -33.79 -27.15 -36.96
C THR A 557 -34.34 -26.07 -36.03
N LEU A 558 -35.66 -25.85 -36.06
CA LEU A 558 -36.38 -25.08 -35.03
C LEU A 558 -37.22 -26.04 -34.20
N ALA A 559 -36.97 -26.08 -32.89
CA ALA A 559 -37.75 -26.85 -31.93
C ALA A 559 -38.21 -25.91 -30.80
N THR A 560 -39.49 -25.97 -30.45
CA THR A 560 -40.10 -25.16 -29.39
C THR A 560 -41.00 -26.03 -28.52
N ASP A 561 -40.82 -26.00 -27.19
CA ASP A 561 -41.65 -26.81 -26.28
C ASP A 561 -43.06 -26.23 -26.09
N ALA A 562 -43.22 -24.91 -26.27
CA ALA A 562 -44.49 -24.22 -26.18
C ALA A 562 -45.06 -23.92 -27.57
N SER A 563 -45.05 -22.65 -28.01
CA SER A 563 -45.63 -22.23 -29.27
C SER A 563 -44.61 -21.53 -30.18
N LEU A 564 -44.72 -21.81 -31.48
CA LEU A 564 -44.07 -21.04 -32.54
C LEU A 564 -45.14 -20.16 -33.22
N HIS A 565 -44.99 -18.84 -33.11
CA HIS A 565 -45.85 -17.88 -33.80
C HIS A 565 -45.09 -17.23 -34.96
N GLN A 566 -45.53 -17.48 -36.19
CA GLN A 566 -44.98 -16.83 -37.38
C GLN A 566 -46.05 -15.92 -37.99
N LYS A 567 -45.84 -14.61 -37.92
CA LYS A 567 -46.70 -13.60 -38.57
C LYS A 567 -45.91 -12.92 -39.67
N VAL A 568 -46.44 -12.95 -40.90
CA VAL A 568 -45.78 -12.36 -42.08
C VAL A 568 -46.74 -11.40 -42.76
N GLY A 569 -46.27 -10.19 -43.08
CA GLY A 569 -47.12 -9.10 -43.58
C GLY A 569 -47.53 -9.23 -45.05
N GLN A 570 -46.72 -9.88 -45.89
CA GLN A 570 -47.01 -10.02 -47.33
C GLN A 570 -47.07 -11.48 -47.79
N LYS A 571 -45.94 -12.21 -47.71
CA LYS A 571 -45.85 -13.55 -48.28
C LYS A 571 -44.88 -14.43 -47.51
N THR A 572 -45.32 -15.62 -47.13
CA THR A 572 -44.45 -16.74 -46.74
C THR A 572 -44.32 -17.67 -47.94
N ILE A 573 -43.10 -18.03 -48.33
CA ILE A 573 -42.84 -19.06 -49.36
C ILE A 573 -42.10 -20.20 -48.67
N VAL A 574 -42.67 -21.40 -48.73
CA VAL A 574 -42.00 -22.63 -48.33
C VAL A 574 -41.82 -23.48 -49.58
N ASP A 575 -40.58 -23.61 -50.04
CA ASP A 575 -40.21 -24.46 -51.16
C ASP A 575 -39.30 -25.58 -50.64
N SER A 576 -39.65 -26.83 -50.92
CA SER A 576 -38.93 -28.02 -50.44
C SER A 576 -38.76 -29.00 -51.60
N GLY A 577 -37.53 -29.48 -51.80
CA GLY A 577 -37.21 -30.42 -52.88
C GLY A 577 -37.77 -31.83 -52.69
N SER A 578 -38.24 -32.18 -51.48
CA SER A 578 -38.74 -33.53 -51.16
C SER A 578 -40.12 -33.51 -50.49
N GLU A 579 -40.23 -32.94 -49.29
CA GLU A 579 -41.45 -33.01 -48.47
C GLU A 579 -41.66 -31.74 -47.63
N VAL A 580 -42.92 -31.33 -47.46
CA VAL A 580 -43.37 -30.43 -46.39
C VAL A 580 -44.39 -31.20 -45.54
N HIS A 581 -44.04 -31.52 -44.29
CA HIS A 581 -44.88 -32.30 -43.39
C HIS A 581 -45.40 -31.45 -42.22
N LEU A 582 -46.72 -31.23 -42.18
CA LEU A 582 -47.40 -30.52 -41.08
C LEU A 582 -48.19 -31.54 -40.25
N LYS A 583 -47.72 -31.85 -39.04
CA LYS A 583 -48.37 -32.80 -38.11
C LYS A 583 -48.83 -32.08 -36.85
N ALA A 584 -50.12 -32.24 -36.50
CA ALA A 584 -50.69 -31.78 -35.24
C ALA A 584 -51.40 -32.93 -34.51
N GLY A 585 -51.33 -32.97 -33.18
CA GLY A 585 -51.93 -34.04 -32.38
C GLY A 585 -53.45 -34.02 -32.32
N ASN A 586 -54.08 -32.86 -32.54
CA ASN A 586 -55.54 -32.69 -32.47
C ASN A 586 -56.12 -32.17 -33.79
N ALA A 587 -55.72 -30.97 -34.23
CA ALA A 587 -56.24 -30.36 -35.44
C ALA A 587 -55.18 -29.54 -36.18
N VAL A 588 -55.27 -29.53 -37.51
CA VAL A 588 -54.65 -28.54 -38.39
C VAL A 588 -55.79 -27.69 -38.95
N VAL A 589 -55.78 -26.38 -38.67
CA VAL A 589 -56.78 -25.44 -39.18
C VAL A 589 -56.09 -24.52 -40.18
N LEU A 590 -56.58 -24.51 -41.42
CA LEU A 590 -56.18 -23.56 -42.45
C LEU A 590 -57.35 -22.60 -42.65
N ASP A 591 -57.13 -21.32 -42.37
CA ASP A 591 -58.11 -20.26 -42.52
C ASP A 591 -57.53 -19.20 -43.45
N ALA A 592 -58.30 -18.78 -44.46
CA ALA A 592 -57.90 -17.76 -45.41
C ALA A 592 -59.08 -16.84 -45.71
N GLY A 593 -58.83 -15.53 -45.75
CA GLY A 593 -59.89 -14.53 -45.92
C GLY A 593 -60.59 -14.56 -47.28
N ASN A 594 -59.91 -14.98 -48.35
CA ASN A 594 -60.45 -14.95 -49.71
C ASN A 594 -60.52 -16.34 -50.37
N GLU A 595 -59.44 -17.12 -50.28
CA GLU A 595 -59.32 -18.39 -50.99
C GLU A 595 -58.35 -19.35 -50.28
N ILE A 596 -58.74 -20.62 -50.16
CA ILE A 596 -57.83 -21.75 -49.89
C ILE A 596 -57.78 -22.61 -51.14
N THR A 597 -56.60 -22.79 -51.73
CA THR A 597 -56.40 -23.68 -52.89
C THR A 597 -55.37 -24.74 -52.58
N VAL A 598 -55.74 -26.01 -52.72
CA VAL A 598 -54.85 -27.17 -52.68
C VAL A 598 -54.78 -27.75 -54.10
N LYS A 599 -53.61 -27.72 -54.72
CA LYS A 599 -53.41 -28.16 -56.11
C LYS A 599 -52.31 -29.21 -56.20
N VAL A 600 -52.55 -30.25 -57.00
CA VAL A 600 -51.55 -31.28 -57.34
C VAL A 600 -51.68 -31.57 -58.84
N GLY A 601 -50.63 -31.27 -59.62
CA GLY A 601 -50.67 -31.40 -61.08
C GLY A 601 -51.82 -30.59 -61.71
N GLY A 602 -52.70 -31.27 -62.44
CA GLY A 602 -53.90 -30.69 -63.07
C GLY A 602 -55.15 -30.64 -62.17
N SER A 603 -55.13 -31.28 -61.00
CA SER A 603 -56.29 -31.35 -60.09
C SER A 603 -56.18 -30.33 -58.95
N PHE A 604 -57.31 -29.79 -58.48
CA PHE A 604 -57.35 -28.89 -57.33
C PHE A 604 -58.65 -28.95 -56.54
N ILE A 605 -58.54 -28.54 -55.27
CA ILE A 605 -59.65 -28.18 -54.39
C ILE A 605 -59.45 -26.70 -54.05
N LYS A 606 -60.45 -25.88 -54.35
CA LYS A 606 -60.44 -24.45 -54.11
C LYS A 606 -61.68 -24.07 -53.33
N VAL A 607 -61.49 -23.38 -52.22
CA VAL A 607 -62.56 -22.87 -51.36
C VAL A 607 -62.49 -21.35 -51.41
N ASP A 608 -63.54 -20.70 -51.91
CA ASP A 608 -63.65 -19.25 -51.99
C ASP A 608 -65.06 -18.77 -51.56
N ALA A 609 -65.33 -17.47 -51.67
CA ALA A 609 -66.64 -16.90 -51.35
C ALA A 609 -67.81 -17.47 -52.17
N GLY A 610 -67.53 -18.14 -53.31
CA GLY A 610 -68.50 -18.80 -54.17
C GLY A 610 -68.75 -20.28 -53.81
N GLY A 611 -67.96 -20.88 -52.92
CA GLY A 611 -68.14 -22.25 -52.43
C GLY A 611 -66.91 -23.14 -52.59
N VAL A 612 -67.12 -24.47 -52.53
CA VAL A 612 -66.07 -25.48 -52.71
C VAL A 612 -66.06 -25.96 -54.17
N HIS A 613 -64.99 -25.65 -54.89
CA HIS A 613 -64.75 -26.08 -56.26
C HIS A 613 -63.77 -27.25 -56.26
N VAL A 614 -64.18 -28.39 -56.82
CA VAL A 614 -63.34 -29.58 -56.96
C VAL A 614 -63.20 -29.91 -58.44
N VAL A 615 -61.98 -29.87 -58.95
CA VAL A 615 -61.67 -30.18 -60.35
C VAL A 615 -60.64 -31.30 -60.40
N SER A 616 -61.01 -32.44 -60.99
CA SER A 616 -60.16 -33.62 -61.16
C SER A 616 -60.71 -34.51 -62.28
N GLY A 617 -59.87 -35.32 -62.92
CA GLY A 617 -60.30 -36.32 -63.90
C GLY A 617 -61.17 -37.44 -63.31
N ALA A 618 -61.05 -37.71 -62.01
CA ALA A 618 -61.93 -38.58 -61.24
C ALA A 618 -62.01 -38.09 -59.78
N ILE A 619 -63.20 -38.18 -59.16
CA ILE A 619 -63.43 -37.85 -57.74
C ILE A 619 -63.87 -39.14 -57.04
N ASN A 620 -62.99 -39.66 -56.20
CA ASN A 620 -63.16 -40.93 -55.49
C ASN A 620 -63.58 -40.66 -54.04
N LEU A 621 -64.89 -40.74 -53.77
CA LEU A 621 -65.45 -40.58 -52.42
C LEU A 621 -65.59 -41.95 -51.76
N ASN A 622 -64.87 -42.18 -50.65
CA ASN A 622 -64.86 -43.45 -49.88
C ASN A 622 -64.38 -44.71 -50.64
N SER A 623 -63.66 -44.56 -51.77
CA SER A 623 -63.10 -45.67 -52.54
C SER A 623 -61.58 -45.85 -52.32
N GLY A 624 -61.20 -46.58 -51.27
CA GLY A 624 -60.01 -47.45 -51.25
C GLY A 624 -58.60 -46.87 -51.43
N GLY A 625 -58.31 -45.64 -51.03
CA GLY A 625 -56.93 -45.09 -51.00
C GLY A 625 -56.29 -45.14 -49.61
N SER A 626 -54.99 -45.47 -49.51
CA SER A 626 -54.20 -45.33 -48.27
C SER A 626 -53.56 -43.95 -48.21
N ALA A 627 -53.58 -43.30 -47.05
CA ALA A 627 -52.88 -42.03 -46.84
C ALA A 627 -51.35 -42.21 -46.91
N GLY A 628 -50.64 -41.21 -47.43
CA GLY A 628 -49.18 -41.14 -47.32
C GLY A 628 -48.75 -40.89 -45.86
N SER A 629 -47.60 -41.42 -45.47
CA SER A 629 -47.01 -41.21 -44.14
C SER A 629 -45.81 -40.28 -44.23
N GLY A 630 -45.81 -39.18 -43.48
CA GLY A 630 -44.66 -38.27 -43.43
C GLY A 630 -43.51 -38.77 -42.56
N SER A 631 -42.29 -38.28 -42.81
CA SER A 631 -41.04 -38.87 -42.31
C SER A 631 -40.73 -38.72 -40.80
N GLY A 632 -41.57 -38.02 -40.01
CA GLY A 632 -41.34 -37.78 -38.57
C GLY A 632 -40.16 -36.83 -38.25
N TYR A 633 -39.93 -36.53 -36.96
CA TYR A 633 -38.80 -35.70 -36.51
C TYR A 633 -37.51 -36.54 -36.42
N GLY A 634 -36.44 -36.10 -37.08
CA GLY A 634 -35.10 -36.72 -37.02
C GLY A 634 -33.97 -35.74 -36.69
N GLY A 635 -34.30 -34.57 -36.12
CA GLY A 635 -33.33 -33.52 -35.80
C GLY A 635 -32.48 -33.84 -34.56
N GLN A 636 -31.30 -33.22 -34.46
CA GLN A 636 -30.40 -33.37 -33.30
C GLN A 636 -30.86 -32.46 -32.14
N PRO A 637 -30.77 -32.91 -30.88
CA PRO A 637 -31.09 -32.08 -29.71
C PRO A 637 -30.02 -30.99 -29.47
N SER A 638 -30.40 -29.91 -28.78
CA SER A 638 -29.47 -28.87 -28.36
C SER A 638 -28.53 -29.38 -27.25
N THR A 639 -27.26 -29.00 -27.34
CA THR A 639 -26.23 -29.29 -26.32
C THR A 639 -26.06 -28.10 -25.37
N MET A 640 -25.88 -28.37 -24.07
CA MET A 640 -25.58 -27.35 -23.05
C MET A 640 -24.10 -26.96 -23.07
N PRO A 641 -23.74 -25.70 -22.76
CA PRO A 641 -22.35 -25.27 -22.73
C PRO A 641 -21.69 -25.65 -21.39
N ASN A 642 -20.37 -25.69 -21.39
CA ASN A 642 -19.60 -25.63 -20.15
C ASN A 642 -19.69 -24.21 -19.60
N LEU A 643 -20.33 -24.03 -18.43
CA LEU A 643 -20.38 -22.75 -17.74
C LEU A 643 -18.98 -22.36 -17.27
N LEU A 644 -18.58 -21.11 -17.49
CA LEU A 644 -17.37 -20.55 -16.89
C LEU A 644 -17.50 -20.68 -15.38
N LYS A 645 -16.52 -21.31 -14.74
CA LYS A 645 -16.44 -21.34 -13.28
C LYS A 645 -16.07 -19.93 -12.83
N ALA A 646 -16.85 -19.34 -11.93
CA ALA A 646 -16.43 -18.14 -11.23
C ALA A 646 -15.03 -18.39 -10.64
N LEU A 647 -14.11 -17.46 -10.90
CA LEU A 647 -12.78 -17.51 -10.30
C LEU A 647 -12.97 -17.42 -8.79
N THR A 648 -12.45 -18.40 -8.05
CA THR A 648 -12.47 -18.35 -6.60
C THR A 648 -11.70 -17.09 -6.18
N PRO A 649 -12.31 -16.15 -5.43
CA PRO A 649 -11.56 -15.02 -4.91
C PRO A 649 -10.39 -15.56 -4.06
N PRO A 650 -9.23 -14.90 -4.08
CA PRO A 650 -8.15 -15.28 -3.18
C PRO A 650 -8.68 -15.28 -1.75
N THR A 651 -8.27 -16.28 -0.95
CA THR A 651 -8.62 -16.36 0.47
C THR A 651 -8.43 -14.98 1.10
N GLN A 652 -9.47 -14.43 1.75
CA GLN A 652 -9.33 -13.17 2.48
C GLN A 652 -8.09 -13.31 3.38
N ALA A 653 -7.09 -12.47 3.14
CA ALA A 653 -5.96 -12.39 4.04
C ALA A 653 -6.51 -11.87 5.37
N GLN A 654 -6.66 -12.77 6.35
CA GLN A 654 -6.80 -12.34 7.73
C GLN A 654 -5.59 -11.45 8.02
N ALA A 655 -5.84 -10.21 8.43
CA ALA A 655 -4.80 -9.39 9.02
C ALA A 655 -4.13 -10.24 10.11
N PRO A 656 -2.81 -10.47 10.05
CA PRO A 656 -2.18 -11.32 11.03
C PRO A 656 -2.36 -10.71 12.42
N SER A 657 -3.07 -11.43 13.29
CA SER A 657 -3.09 -11.14 14.71
C SER A 657 -1.72 -11.53 15.27
N PHE A 658 -0.78 -10.61 15.28
CA PHE A 658 0.49 -10.83 15.98
C PHE A 658 0.29 -10.49 17.45
N THR A 659 0.07 -11.51 18.27
CA THR A 659 0.29 -11.41 19.71
C THR A 659 1.78 -11.29 19.96
N ALA A 660 2.16 -10.23 20.69
CA ALA A 660 3.52 -10.07 21.22
C ALA A 660 3.86 -11.30 22.08
N SER A 661 4.96 -11.98 21.76
CA SER A 661 5.49 -13.07 22.57
C SER A 661 6.31 -12.50 23.71
N GLU A 662 5.67 -12.30 24.86
CA GLU A 662 6.37 -12.32 26.16
C GLU A 662 6.25 -13.73 26.74
N THR A 663 7.34 -14.51 26.72
CA THR A 663 7.91 -15.23 27.87
C THR A 663 8.96 -16.25 27.43
N ALA A 664 10.08 -16.26 28.16
CA ALA A 664 11.23 -17.14 27.99
C ALA A 664 11.24 -18.28 29.03
N MET A 665 11.92 -19.38 28.64
CA MET A 665 12.44 -20.52 29.44
C MET A 665 11.43 -21.48 30.08
N SER A 666 11.59 -22.82 30.17
CA SER A 666 12.39 -23.90 29.56
C SER A 666 11.84 -25.25 30.16
N PRO A 667 12.40 -26.47 29.98
CA PRO A 667 11.77 -27.60 29.27
C PRO A 667 11.37 -28.82 30.15
N LEU A 668 10.54 -29.75 29.62
CA LEU A 668 10.69 -31.24 29.66
C LEU A 668 9.40 -32.01 29.28
N LEU A 669 9.46 -32.69 28.12
CA LEU A 669 9.03 -34.08 27.82
C LEU A 669 7.84 -34.74 28.58
N LYS A 670 6.78 -35.11 27.84
CA LYS A 670 6.55 -36.49 27.32
C LYS A 670 5.25 -36.62 26.50
N ALA A 671 5.30 -37.57 25.57
CA ALA A 671 4.37 -37.85 24.47
C ALA A 671 3.20 -38.79 24.82
N ALA A 672 2.37 -39.03 23.78
CA ALA A 672 1.33 -40.06 23.57
C ALA A 672 -0.12 -39.52 23.74
N GLU A 673 -1.08 -39.70 22.83
CA GLU A 673 -1.28 -40.65 21.73
C GLU A 673 -2.09 -40.02 20.58
N ALA A 674 -1.76 -40.41 19.35
CA ALA A 674 -2.62 -40.26 18.18
C ALA A 674 -3.48 -41.51 18.01
N LYS A 675 -4.79 -41.35 17.81
CA LYS A 675 -5.68 -42.39 17.26
C LYS A 675 -6.46 -41.82 16.07
N THR A 676 -6.01 -42.21 14.89
CA THR A 676 -6.75 -42.22 13.64
C THR A 676 -7.81 -43.33 13.69
N ILE A 677 -9.05 -43.02 13.33
CA ILE A 677 -9.95 -43.97 12.63
C ILE A 677 -10.67 -43.20 11.52
N ALA A 678 -10.58 -43.75 10.32
CA ALA A 678 -11.15 -43.26 9.09
C ALA A 678 -12.58 -43.75 8.85
N ASN A 679 -13.22 -43.09 7.88
CA ASN A 679 -14.28 -43.57 6.96
C ASN A 679 -15.74 -43.62 7.48
N PRO A 680 -16.74 -43.68 6.59
CA PRO A 680 -17.11 -42.86 5.41
C PRO A 680 -18.63 -42.47 5.49
N VAL A 681 -19.27 -42.13 4.37
CA VAL A 681 -20.75 -42.03 4.17
C VAL A 681 -21.36 -40.63 4.39
N LEU A 682 -21.13 -39.75 3.42
CA LEU A 682 -22.08 -38.70 3.01
C LEU A 682 -22.44 -38.96 1.54
N GLN A 683 -23.10 -40.08 1.30
CA GLN A 683 -23.88 -40.38 0.10
C GLN A 683 -25.01 -41.29 0.53
N GLU A 684 -26.12 -40.70 0.99
CA GLU A 684 -27.48 -41.28 0.98
C GLU A 684 -28.45 -40.34 1.72
N ALA A 685 -28.86 -39.25 1.04
CA ALA A 685 -30.07 -38.49 1.41
C ALA A 685 -30.68 -37.72 0.23
N GLN A 686 -30.41 -38.16 -1.01
CA GLN A 686 -31.00 -37.56 -2.23
C GLN A 686 -31.75 -38.58 -3.11
N ILE A 687 -32.04 -39.78 -2.61
CA ILE A 687 -32.88 -40.77 -3.32
C ILE A 687 -33.84 -41.45 -2.33
N LYS A 688 -34.81 -40.70 -1.80
CA LYS A 688 -36.11 -41.21 -1.28
C LYS A 688 -37.01 -40.06 -0.80
N ALA A 689 -37.55 -39.29 -1.74
CA ALA A 689 -38.79 -38.53 -1.55
C ALA A 689 -39.57 -38.42 -2.88
N LEU A 690 -39.43 -39.45 -3.73
CA LEU A 690 -40.10 -39.61 -5.03
C LEU A 690 -41.34 -40.52 -4.93
N THR A 691 -42.08 -40.48 -3.83
CA THR A 691 -43.42 -41.09 -3.71
C THR A 691 -44.16 -40.49 -2.50
N GLY A 692 -45.10 -39.57 -2.73
CA GLY A 692 -46.01 -39.07 -1.70
C GLY A 692 -46.71 -37.77 -2.11
N ASN A 693 -47.95 -37.88 -2.57
CA ASN A 693 -48.88 -36.76 -2.79
C ASN A 693 -49.31 -36.15 -1.44
N GLU A 694 -49.05 -34.86 -1.22
CA GLU A 694 -49.99 -33.78 -0.80
C GLU A 694 -49.24 -32.50 -0.34
N PRO A 695 -49.83 -31.30 -0.49
CA PRO A 695 -49.10 -30.02 -0.53
C PRO A 695 -49.11 -29.26 0.81
N VAL A 696 -48.06 -28.47 1.10
CA VAL A 696 -48.12 -27.44 2.16
C VAL A 696 -47.21 -26.25 1.82
N CYS A 697 -47.78 -25.15 1.32
CA CYS A 697 -47.38 -23.79 1.69
C CYS A 697 -48.42 -22.75 1.18
N GLU A 698 -49.12 -22.09 2.11
CA GLU A 698 -50.19 -21.09 1.89
C GLU A 698 -49.75 -19.82 1.12
N VAL A 699 -48.47 -19.68 0.79
CA VAL A 699 -47.95 -18.52 0.04
C VAL A 699 -48.07 -18.72 -1.48
N CYS A 700 -48.25 -19.96 -1.95
CA CYS A 700 -48.39 -20.24 -3.39
C CYS A 700 -49.85 -20.14 -3.89
N GLU A 701 -50.85 -20.36 -3.02
CA GLU A 701 -52.27 -20.21 -3.38
C GLU A 701 -52.72 -18.74 -3.50
N ALA A 702 -52.05 -17.80 -2.82
CA ALA A 702 -52.36 -16.36 -2.93
C ALA A 702 -51.81 -15.71 -4.22
N ALA A 703 -50.77 -16.29 -4.84
CA ALA A 703 -50.16 -15.77 -6.06
C ALA A 703 -50.88 -16.19 -7.35
N GLU A 704 -51.65 -17.28 -7.31
CA GLU A 704 -52.46 -17.74 -8.45
C GLU A 704 -53.82 -17.02 -8.54
N GLN A 705 -54.37 -16.52 -7.43
CA GLN A 705 -55.66 -15.79 -7.43
C GLN A 705 -55.53 -14.32 -7.89
N LEU A 706 -54.34 -13.72 -7.91
CA LEU A 706 -54.14 -12.36 -8.44
C LEU A 706 -53.87 -12.31 -9.96
N ARG A 707 -53.51 -13.44 -10.59
CA ARG A 707 -53.35 -13.55 -12.05
C ARG A 707 -54.66 -13.83 -12.80
N ALA A 708 -55.74 -14.15 -12.09
CA ALA A 708 -57.06 -14.43 -12.66
C ALA A 708 -58.02 -13.22 -12.70
N ALA A 709 -57.62 -12.03 -12.22
CA ALA A 709 -58.50 -10.85 -12.11
C ALA A 709 -58.17 -9.65 -13.03
N THR A 710 -57.27 -9.81 -14.01
CA THR A 710 -56.96 -8.72 -14.99
C THR A 710 -57.12 -9.12 -16.45
N ALA A 711 -57.96 -10.12 -16.72
CA ALA A 711 -58.40 -10.49 -18.07
C ALA A 711 -59.93 -10.48 -18.17
N LEU A 712 -60.57 -9.33 -17.85
CA LEU A 712 -61.98 -9.08 -18.18
C LEU A 712 -62.32 -7.58 -18.12
N SER A 713 -61.86 -6.81 -19.11
CA SER A 713 -62.73 -5.87 -19.83
C SER A 713 -62.01 -5.33 -21.07
N ALA A 714 -62.76 -5.17 -22.16
CA ALA A 714 -62.41 -4.56 -23.45
C ALA A 714 -62.03 -5.49 -24.62
N LYS A 715 -62.96 -6.38 -25.00
CA LYS A 715 -63.36 -6.52 -26.41
C LYS A 715 -64.89 -6.50 -26.49
N ASN A 716 -65.44 -5.36 -26.88
CA ASN A 716 -66.74 -5.27 -27.54
C ASN A 716 -66.57 -4.31 -28.71
N THR A 717 -66.61 -4.85 -29.93
CA THR A 717 -66.84 -4.12 -31.16
C THR A 717 -68.23 -4.48 -31.67
N GLY A 718 -69.06 -3.47 -31.92
CA GLY A 718 -70.29 -3.63 -32.69
C GLY A 718 -71.27 -2.46 -32.57
N GLY A 719 -71.35 -1.62 -33.62
CA GLY A 719 -72.63 -1.06 -34.08
C GLY A 719 -72.89 0.45 -33.91
N ASN A 720 -72.62 1.21 -34.98
CA ASN A 720 -73.41 2.30 -35.58
C ASN A 720 -74.45 3.08 -34.74
N ASP A 721 -74.32 4.41 -34.68
CA ASP A 721 -75.11 5.37 -35.50
C ASP A 721 -74.96 6.83 -35.03
N GLY A 722 -74.76 7.74 -36.00
CA GLY A 722 -75.52 9.00 -36.07
C GLY A 722 -75.08 10.25 -35.28
N LYS A 723 -74.55 11.23 -36.05
CA LYS A 723 -74.75 12.70 -35.96
C LYS A 723 -73.77 13.57 -35.13
N SER A 724 -72.86 14.20 -35.89
CA SER A 724 -72.69 15.67 -36.07
C SER A 724 -72.56 16.58 -34.83
N ARG A 725 -71.36 17.15 -34.61
CA ARG A 725 -71.05 18.59 -34.82
C ARG A 725 -69.69 19.00 -34.22
N THR A 726 -68.78 19.42 -35.11
CA THR A 726 -67.88 20.61 -35.11
C THR A 726 -67.07 21.08 -33.89
N LEU A 727 -65.85 21.55 -34.24
CA LEU A 727 -64.90 22.47 -33.55
C LEU A 727 -63.91 21.76 -32.59
N ASN A 728 -62.59 21.92 -32.65
CA ASN A 728 -61.72 22.97 -33.21
C ASN A 728 -60.38 22.38 -33.69
N GLN A 729 -59.76 23.07 -34.65
CA GLN A 729 -58.35 22.92 -35.01
C GLN A 729 -57.46 23.15 -33.79
N THR A 730 -56.60 22.18 -33.47
CA THR A 730 -55.26 22.46 -32.94
C THR A 730 -54.28 21.50 -33.61
N THR A 731 -53.25 22.07 -34.18
CA THR A 731 -52.10 21.48 -34.84
C THR A 731 -51.56 20.23 -34.13
N VAL A 732 -51.46 19.12 -34.86
CA VAL A 732 -50.59 18.00 -34.51
C VAL A 732 -49.19 18.41 -34.97
N GLU A 733 -48.34 18.81 -34.04
CA GLU A 733 -46.89 18.85 -34.24
C GLU A 733 -46.36 17.41 -34.10
N ASN A 734 -45.43 17.04 -34.97
CA ASN A 734 -44.66 15.81 -34.87
C ASN A 734 -43.85 15.82 -33.56
N ASP A 735 -44.05 14.81 -32.70
CA ASP A 735 -43.43 14.73 -31.36
C ASP A 735 -41.97 14.18 -31.40
N GLU A 736 -41.35 14.07 -32.59
CA GLU A 736 -39.95 13.62 -32.73
C GLU A 736 -38.91 14.72 -32.43
N ASP A 737 -39.33 15.99 -32.26
CA ASP A 737 -38.44 17.14 -31.98
C ASP A 737 -38.72 17.83 -30.62
N ARG A 738 -39.51 17.22 -29.73
CA ARG A 738 -39.86 17.85 -28.45
C ARG A 738 -38.67 17.91 -27.50
N GLU A 739 -38.24 19.13 -27.12
CA GLU A 739 -37.17 19.32 -26.14
C GLU A 739 -37.58 18.82 -24.73
N PHE A 740 -36.71 18.03 -24.09
CA PHE A 740 -36.91 17.53 -22.73
C PHE A 740 -36.87 18.66 -21.68
N LYS A 741 -37.90 18.73 -20.83
CA LYS A 741 -38.05 19.78 -19.80
C LYS A 741 -38.02 19.18 -18.39
N VAL A 742 -37.74 20.04 -17.40
CA VAL A 742 -37.71 19.65 -15.98
C VAL A 742 -39.04 19.03 -15.51
N THR A 743 -40.16 19.40 -16.13
CA THR A 743 -41.50 18.86 -15.85
C THR A 743 -41.71 17.43 -16.35
N ASP A 744 -40.82 16.92 -17.21
CA ASP A 744 -40.90 15.56 -17.78
C ASP A 744 -40.26 14.51 -16.85
N ILE A 745 -39.36 14.95 -15.96
CA ILE A 745 -38.64 14.10 -14.99
C ILE A 745 -39.57 13.18 -14.18
N PRO A 746 -40.72 13.63 -13.62
CA PRO A 746 -41.59 12.74 -12.85
C PRO A 746 -42.26 11.63 -13.67
N ALA A 747 -42.45 11.84 -14.98
CA ALA A 747 -42.97 10.80 -15.86
C ALA A 747 -41.88 9.76 -16.14
N VAL A 748 -40.65 10.21 -16.44
CA VAL A 748 -39.49 9.32 -16.63
C VAL A 748 -39.18 8.50 -15.38
N MET A 749 -39.15 9.14 -14.19
CA MET A 749 -38.96 8.44 -12.92
C MET A 749 -39.99 7.31 -12.75
N LYS A 750 -41.26 7.57 -13.01
CA LYS A 750 -42.31 6.57 -12.83
C LYS A 750 -42.28 5.47 -13.90
N ASP A 751 -42.27 5.88 -15.16
CA ASP A 751 -42.62 5.03 -16.29
C ASP A 751 -41.40 4.34 -16.91
N LYS A 752 -40.19 4.92 -16.76
CA LYS A 752 -38.94 4.36 -17.28
C LYS A 752 -38.04 3.77 -16.20
N LEU A 753 -37.91 4.44 -15.06
CA LEU A 753 -37.02 4.00 -13.97
C LEU A 753 -37.74 3.12 -12.92
N ASN A 754 -39.07 3.00 -12.99
CA ASN A 754 -39.89 2.31 -11.99
C ASN A 754 -39.68 2.88 -10.57
N TRP A 755 -39.60 4.21 -10.46
CA TRP A 755 -39.42 4.97 -9.21
C TRP A 755 -40.70 5.73 -8.83
N PRO A 756 -41.75 5.01 -8.38
CA PRO A 756 -43.04 5.61 -8.09
C PRO A 756 -43.01 6.62 -6.93
N LYS A 757 -42.14 6.46 -5.92
CA LYS A 757 -42.08 7.39 -4.78
C LYS A 757 -41.34 8.68 -5.15
N SER A 758 -40.25 8.59 -5.91
CA SER A 758 -39.50 9.72 -6.45
C SER A 758 -40.38 10.56 -7.37
N ALA A 759 -41.11 9.90 -8.26
CA ALA A 759 -42.08 10.56 -9.12
C ALA A 759 -43.20 11.24 -8.32
N ALA A 760 -43.69 10.62 -7.24
CA ALA A 760 -44.75 11.17 -6.41
C ALA A 760 -44.29 12.39 -5.58
N VAL A 761 -43.08 12.36 -4.99
CA VAL A 761 -42.53 13.52 -4.25
C VAL A 761 -42.25 14.68 -5.20
N MET A 762 -41.71 14.39 -6.39
CA MET A 762 -41.43 15.40 -7.40
C MET A 762 -42.73 16.04 -7.92
N LYS A 763 -43.78 15.24 -8.16
CA LYS A 763 -45.12 15.75 -8.52
C LYS A 763 -45.72 16.62 -7.42
N LEU A 764 -45.55 16.23 -6.16
CA LEU A 764 -46.00 17.02 -5.02
C LEU A 764 -45.29 18.39 -5.00
N TRP A 765 -43.97 18.42 -5.17
CA TRP A 765 -43.19 19.66 -5.26
C TRP A 765 -43.70 20.56 -6.40
N PHE A 766 -43.87 20.02 -7.61
CA PHE A 766 -44.40 20.75 -8.78
C PHE A 766 -45.83 21.27 -8.59
N GLY A 767 -46.64 20.60 -7.75
CA GLY A 767 -48.02 20.97 -7.45
C GLY A 767 -48.16 22.05 -6.37
N LEU A 768 -47.16 22.19 -5.50
CA LEU A 768 -47.19 23.15 -4.39
C LEU A 768 -46.93 24.59 -4.85
N PRO A 769 -47.51 25.60 -4.19
CA PRO A 769 -47.18 27.01 -4.46
C PRO A 769 -45.69 27.28 -4.24
N ALA A 770 -45.10 28.15 -5.05
CA ALA A 770 -43.68 28.49 -4.95
C ALA A 770 -43.32 28.97 -3.53
N ARG A 771 -42.39 28.26 -2.91
CA ARG A 771 -41.83 28.60 -1.61
C ARG A 771 -40.42 28.03 -1.54
N GLU A 772 -39.47 28.89 -1.23
CA GLU A 772 -38.11 28.50 -0.90
C GLU A 772 -38.00 28.36 0.62
N MET A 773 -37.25 27.36 1.08
CA MET A 773 -37.01 27.19 2.50
C MET A 773 -35.94 28.19 2.99
N ALA A 774 -36.30 29.01 3.99
CA ALA A 774 -35.41 30.05 4.53
C ALA A 774 -34.32 29.45 5.44
N GLN A 775 -33.05 29.83 5.22
CA GLN A 775 -31.94 29.49 6.12
C GLN A 775 -31.94 30.41 7.35
N ASP A 776 -31.70 29.83 8.54
CA ASP A 776 -31.46 30.60 9.77
C ASP A 776 -30.05 31.23 9.70
N GLU A 777 -29.98 32.55 9.51
CA GLU A 777 -28.74 33.31 9.29
C GLU A 777 -27.71 33.22 10.44
N LYS A 778 -28.08 32.75 11.64
CA LYS A 778 -27.15 32.65 12.78
C LYS A 778 -26.59 31.25 13.02
N THR A 779 -27.30 30.20 12.62
CA THR A 779 -26.88 28.82 12.91
C THR A 779 -26.70 27.97 11.67
N GLY A 780 -27.18 28.42 10.50
CA GLY A 780 -27.17 27.63 9.26
C GLY A 780 -28.08 26.39 9.32
N VAL A 781 -28.82 26.17 10.42
CA VAL A 781 -29.69 25.00 10.62
C VAL A 781 -31.15 25.43 10.49
N ILE A 782 -31.85 24.83 9.52
CA ILE A 782 -33.30 24.97 9.37
C ILE A 782 -33.97 24.30 10.57
N LYS A 783 -34.58 25.08 11.47
CA LYS A 783 -35.42 24.54 12.53
C LYS A 783 -36.84 24.29 11.99
N PRO A 784 -37.38 23.07 12.07
CA PRO A 784 -38.68 22.72 11.47
C PRO A 784 -39.91 23.34 12.15
N ILE A 785 -39.73 24.25 13.11
CA ILE A 785 -40.77 24.60 14.09
C ILE A 785 -41.87 25.50 13.50
N ASN A 786 -41.68 26.08 12.30
CA ASN A 786 -42.67 26.96 11.65
C ASN A 786 -42.93 26.63 10.17
N PHE A 787 -43.00 25.34 9.80
CA PHE A 787 -43.36 24.93 8.44
C PHE A 787 -44.88 24.85 8.30
N PRO A 788 -45.51 25.48 7.29
CA PRO A 788 -46.96 25.36 7.11
C PRO A 788 -47.34 23.91 6.79
N GLU A 789 -48.42 23.42 7.39
CA GLU A 789 -48.87 22.02 7.31
C GLU A 789 -48.99 21.49 5.88
N LYS A 790 -49.41 22.34 4.93
CA LYS A 790 -49.51 22.00 3.50
C LYS A 790 -48.17 21.65 2.81
N TYR A 791 -47.03 21.99 3.41
CA TYR A 791 -45.69 21.64 2.92
C TYR A 791 -45.04 20.54 3.76
N ILE A 792 -45.82 19.81 4.58
CA ILE A 792 -45.34 18.65 5.33
C ILE A 792 -46.06 17.42 4.82
N ASN A 793 -45.31 16.36 4.50
CA ASN A 793 -45.87 15.07 4.11
C ASN A 793 -45.39 13.96 5.06
N LYS A 794 -46.33 13.25 5.67
CA LYS A 794 -46.06 12.15 6.62
C LYS A 794 -46.38 10.76 6.09
N THR A 795 -47.02 10.65 4.93
CA THR A 795 -47.63 9.39 4.44
C THR A 795 -46.93 8.84 3.20
N LEU A 796 -46.08 9.64 2.56
CA LEU A 796 -45.47 9.25 1.29
C LEU A 796 -44.47 8.10 1.45
N PHE A 797 -43.74 8.08 2.57
CA PHE A 797 -42.67 7.13 2.87
C PHE A 797 -43.01 6.27 4.09
N PRO A 798 -43.87 5.25 3.95
CA PRO A 798 -44.14 4.33 5.05
C PRO A 798 -42.85 3.58 5.44
N TRP A 799 -42.69 3.28 6.71
CA TRP A 799 -41.50 2.67 7.30
C TRP A 799 -41.23 1.30 6.69
N GLU A 800 -42.29 0.55 6.40
CA GLU A 800 -42.17 -0.74 5.71
C GLU A 800 -41.50 -0.60 4.35
N TRP A 801 -41.80 0.46 3.59
CA TRP A 801 -41.14 0.73 2.32
C TRP A 801 -39.67 1.13 2.51
N LEU A 802 -39.37 1.99 3.50
CA LEU A 802 -37.98 2.33 3.82
C LEU A 802 -37.16 1.10 4.20
N ALA A 803 -37.75 0.18 4.98
CA ALA A 803 -37.11 -1.04 5.44
C ALA A 803 -36.89 -2.09 4.32
N MET A 804 -37.42 -1.90 3.11
CA MET A 804 -37.15 -2.77 1.97
C MET A 804 -35.75 -2.56 1.38
N PHE A 805 -35.13 -1.39 1.59
CA PHE A 805 -33.85 -1.06 0.97
C PHE A 805 -32.66 -1.59 1.78
N PRO A 806 -31.67 -2.26 1.13
CA PRO A 806 -30.52 -2.85 1.82
C PRO A 806 -29.75 -1.87 2.72
N ARG A 807 -29.48 -0.65 2.22
CA ARG A 807 -28.80 0.40 3.00
C ARG A 807 -29.54 0.84 4.26
N VAL A 808 -30.88 0.75 4.24
CA VAL A 808 -31.69 0.97 5.44
C VAL A 808 -31.58 -0.25 6.35
N GLN A 809 -31.74 -1.47 5.83
CA GLN A 809 -31.60 -2.70 6.62
C GLN A 809 -30.25 -2.82 7.33
N ASP A 810 -29.16 -2.43 6.67
CA ASP A 810 -27.82 -2.45 7.25
C ASP A 810 -27.64 -1.41 8.36
N ALA A 811 -28.21 -0.21 8.18
CA ALA A 811 -28.29 0.77 9.26
C ALA A 811 -29.12 0.25 10.44
N LEU A 812 -30.06 -0.65 10.19
CA LEU A 812 -30.96 -1.24 11.17
C LEU A 812 -30.41 -2.51 11.89
N LYS A 813 -29.44 -3.24 11.30
CA LYS A 813 -28.93 -4.54 11.82
C LYS A 813 -28.36 -4.49 13.25
N THR A 814 -27.87 -3.34 13.71
CA THR A 814 -27.25 -3.18 15.04
C THR A 814 -27.90 -2.07 15.87
N ILE A 815 -29.19 -1.77 15.66
CA ILE A 815 -29.85 -0.65 16.36
C ILE A 815 -29.76 -0.76 17.88
N SER A 816 -30.04 -1.95 18.43
CA SER A 816 -30.01 -2.16 19.88
C SER A 816 -28.63 -1.85 20.45
N GLU A 817 -27.57 -2.28 19.76
CA GLU A 817 -26.18 -2.02 20.15
C GLU A 817 -25.83 -0.53 20.03
N ARG A 818 -26.30 0.15 18.97
CA ARG A 818 -26.07 1.59 18.76
C ARG A 818 -26.77 2.45 19.81
N LEU A 819 -27.99 2.08 20.19
CA LEU A 819 -28.80 2.79 21.18
C LEU A 819 -28.22 2.67 22.60
N ASP A 820 -27.47 1.62 22.90
CA ASP A 820 -26.90 1.35 24.23
C ASP A 820 -25.40 1.72 24.36
N THR A 821 -24.82 2.39 23.35
CA THR A 821 -23.42 2.85 23.43
C THR A 821 -23.23 3.93 24.51
N PRO A 822 -22.04 4.06 25.12
CA PRO A 822 -21.78 5.09 26.14
C PRO A 822 -22.09 6.52 25.67
N ASN A 823 -21.86 6.83 24.40
CA ASN A 823 -22.16 8.16 23.84
C ASN A 823 -23.66 8.37 23.61
N ALA A 824 -24.39 7.35 23.12
CA ALA A 824 -25.84 7.39 23.01
C ALA A 824 -26.50 7.53 24.38
N GLN A 825 -26.06 6.74 25.37
CA GLN A 825 -26.51 6.86 26.76
C GLN A 825 -26.23 8.27 27.32
N ARG A 826 -25.06 8.87 27.02
CA ARG A 826 -24.75 10.25 27.45
C ARG A 826 -25.72 11.27 26.85
N ILE A 827 -25.97 11.21 25.54
CA ILE A 827 -26.92 12.11 24.86
C ILE A 827 -28.34 11.94 25.42
N GLN A 828 -28.77 10.68 25.61
CA GLN A 828 -30.06 10.36 26.22
C GLN A 828 -30.17 10.94 27.64
N ARG A 829 -29.14 10.77 28.48
CA ARG A 829 -29.08 11.36 29.83
C ARG A 829 -29.20 12.88 29.78
N ASP A 830 -28.40 13.57 28.97
CA ASP A 830 -28.41 15.05 28.92
C ASP A 830 -29.78 15.61 28.50
N LYS A 831 -30.44 14.93 27.55
CA LYS A 831 -31.78 15.30 27.08
C LYS A 831 -32.86 15.04 28.12
N ILE A 832 -32.84 13.88 28.78
CA ILE A 832 -33.76 13.55 29.87
C ILE A 832 -33.57 14.50 31.07
N LYS A 833 -32.32 14.90 31.41
CA LYS A 833 -32.06 15.92 32.47
C LYS A 833 -32.75 17.24 32.16
N LYS A 834 -32.61 17.73 30.92
CA LYS A 834 -33.28 18.97 30.49
C LYS A 834 -34.79 18.89 30.62
N LEU A 835 -35.39 17.74 30.31
CA LEU A 835 -36.82 17.54 30.45
C LEU A 835 -37.29 17.56 31.91
N ILE A 836 -36.65 16.76 32.77
CA ILE A 836 -36.97 16.72 34.21
C ILE A 836 -36.86 18.13 34.80
N SER A 837 -35.83 18.91 34.40
CA SER A 837 -35.66 20.29 34.88
C SER A 837 -36.77 21.26 34.45
N ARG A 838 -37.54 20.95 33.41
CA ARG A 838 -38.65 21.79 32.91
C ARG A 838 -40.00 21.42 33.52
N GLN A 839 -40.09 20.31 34.25
CA GLN A 839 -41.32 19.82 34.85
C GLN A 839 -41.20 19.91 36.39
N PRO A 840 -41.67 21.02 37.00
CA PRO A 840 -41.48 21.27 38.43
C PRO A 840 -42.24 20.31 39.36
N GLU A 841 -43.12 19.45 38.84
CA GLU A 841 -44.01 18.59 39.63
C GLU A 841 -44.06 17.11 39.14
N LEU A 842 -42.93 16.51 38.76
CA LEU A 842 -42.92 15.06 38.46
C LEU A 842 -43.29 14.24 39.71
N LYS A 843 -44.33 13.41 39.60
CA LYS A 843 -44.71 12.40 40.60
C LYS A 843 -44.11 11.05 40.21
N PHE A 844 -43.25 10.47 41.05
CA PHE A 844 -42.56 9.21 40.78
C PHE A 844 -43.28 7.98 41.39
N PRO A 845 -43.27 6.81 40.73
CA PRO A 845 -42.73 6.55 39.40
C PRO A 845 -43.56 7.25 38.32
N HIS A 846 -42.88 7.90 37.37
CA HIS A 846 -43.52 8.61 36.27
C HIS A 846 -43.28 7.87 34.96
N GLU A 847 -44.34 7.59 34.24
CA GLU A 847 -44.25 7.09 32.88
C GLU A 847 -44.33 8.26 31.90
N LEU A 848 -43.27 8.43 31.12
CA LEU A 848 -43.17 9.39 30.05
C LEU A 848 -43.64 8.74 28.76
N ASP A 849 -44.83 9.10 28.29
CA ASP A 849 -45.38 8.66 27.02
C ASP A 849 -45.48 9.85 26.05
N ASN A 850 -44.92 9.68 24.85
CA ASN A 850 -45.10 10.62 23.74
C ASN A 850 -46.09 10.07 22.71
N ASP A 851 -46.78 11.00 22.04
CA ASP A 851 -47.59 10.70 20.86
C ASP A 851 -46.70 10.12 19.73
N PRO A 852 -47.09 8.99 19.10
CA PRO A 852 -46.40 8.42 17.94
C PRO A 852 -46.57 9.24 16.65
N ASP A 853 -47.02 10.50 16.70
CA ASP A 853 -46.89 11.45 15.60
C ASP A 853 -45.49 12.10 15.59
N PRO A 854 -44.71 11.96 14.49
CA PRO A 854 -43.37 12.53 14.37
C PRO A 854 -43.29 14.07 14.48
N LEU A 855 -44.38 14.80 14.27
CA LEU A 855 -44.44 16.26 14.52
C LEU A 855 -44.76 16.61 15.98
N SER A 856 -45.40 15.69 16.71
CA SER A 856 -45.75 15.85 18.13
C SER A 856 -44.61 15.42 19.04
N LEU A 857 -43.61 14.69 18.52
CA LEU A 857 -42.40 14.33 19.24
C LEU A 857 -41.65 15.58 19.71
N HIS A 858 -41.45 15.68 21.02
CA HIS A 858 -40.73 16.80 21.59
C HIS A 858 -39.28 16.88 21.04
N PRO A 859 -38.76 18.05 20.62
CA PRO A 859 -37.42 18.15 20.01
C PRO A 859 -36.27 17.65 20.91
N ASP A 860 -36.44 17.78 22.23
CA ASP A 860 -35.50 17.24 23.21
C ASP A 860 -35.56 15.71 23.35
N TRP A 861 -36.44 14.98 22.66
CA TRP A 861 -36.51 13.53 22.75
C TRP A 861 -35.96 12.84 21.49
N GLN A 862 -35.66 13.61 20.45
CA GLN A 862 -35.20 13.12 19.15
C GLN A 862 -33.67 13.16 19.07
N PHE A 863 -33.01 12.13 18.59
CA PHE A 863 -31.59 12.17 18.25
C PHE A 863 -31.33 11.41 16.95
N GLN A 864 -30.33 11.84 16.19
CA GLN A 864 -29.95 11.17 14.95
C GLN A 864 -29.29 9.84 15.29
N LEU A 865 -29.86 8.74 14.80
CA LEU A 865 -29.39 7.39 15.05
C LEU A 865 -28.36 6.97 14.00
N ALA A 866 -28.64 7.27 12.74
CA ALA A 866 -27.77 6.96 11.61
C ALA A 866 -27.95 7.99 10.50
N SER A 867 -26.84 8.38 9.87
CA SER A 867 -26.86 9.00 8.54
C SER A 867 -26.83 7.89 7.51
N ILE A 868 -27.77 7.91 6.57
CA ILE A 868 -27.78 7.02 5.42
C ILE A 868 -27.27 7.84 4.25
N GLY A 869 -25.96 7.71 4.01
CA GLY A 869 -25.30 8.31 2.86
C GLY A 869 -25.42 7.42 1.64
N TYR A 870 -25.25 8.03 0.49
CA TYR A 870 -24.96 7.36 -0.76
C TYR A 870 -23.50 6.88 -0.73
N ASP A 871 -23.30 5.58 -0.56
CA ASP A 871 -22.11 4.92 -1.10
C ASP A 871 -22.34 4.81 -2.59
N PHE A 872 -21.31 5.06 -3.40
CA PHE A 872 -21.32 5.04 -4.87
C PHE A 872 -21.82 3.69 -5.43
N GLY A 873 -23.10 3.37 -5.30
CA GLY A 873 -23.75 2.10 -5.67
C GLY A 873 -25.04 2.34 -6.47
N GLU A 874 -25.95 1.37 -6.48
CA GLU A 874 -27.22 1.45 -7.20
C GLU A 874 -28.01 2.72 -6.84
N VAL A 875 -28.49 3.43 -7.86
CA VAL A 875 -29.45 4.50 -7.70
C VAL A 875 -30.86 3.95 -7.91
N ASP A 876 -31.65 4.06 -6.85
CA ASP A 876 -32.96 3.45 -6.69
C ASP A 876 -34.02 4.53 -6.39
N ASP A 877 -35.28 4.09 -6.23
CA ASP A 877 -36.40 4.99 -5.86
C ASP A 877 -36.17 5.71 -4.52
N LEU A 878 -35.37 5.15 -3.62
CA LEU A 878 -35.01 5.81 -2.36
C LEU A 878 -34.01 6.95 -2.58
N TYR A 879 -33.08 6.80 -3.53
CA TYR A 879 -32.10 7.84 -3.89
C TYR A 879 -32.78 9.00 -4.60
N GLY A 880 -33.63 8.72 -5.60
CA GLY A 880 -34.38 9.76 -6.30
C GLY A 880 -35.35 10.55 -5.40
N SER A 881 -35.77 9.94 -4.29
CA SER A 881 -36.68 10.55 -3.33
C SER A 881 -35.99 11.36 -2.23
N LEU A 882 -34.94 10.82 -1.60
CA LEU A 882 -34.35 11.35 -0.37
C LEU A 882 -32.84 11.59 -0.45
N GLY A 883 -32.15 11.09 -1.49
CA GLY A 883 -30.70 11.21 -1.60
C GLY A 883 -29.96 10.69 -0.36
N ASN A 884 -29.34 11.62 0.38
CA ASN A 884 -28.74 11.39 1.69
C ASN A 884 -29.69 11.85 2.80
N PHE A 885 -30.15 10.93 3.64
CA PHE A 885 -31.09 11.25 4.71
C PHE A 885 -30.65 10.66 6.05
N ALA A 886 -31.30 11.08 7.13
CA ALA A 886 -31.02 10.58 8.47
C ALA A 886 -32.21 9.81 9.05
N ILE A 887 -31.91 8.71 9.72
CA ILE A 887 -32.87 8.04 10.62
C ILE A 887 -32.71 8.64 12.01
N TYR A 888 -33.81 9.09 12.56
CA TYR A 888 -33.92 9.60 13.91
C TYR A 888 -34.53 8.54 14.82
N ALA A 889 -34.04 8.53 16.06
CA ALA A 889 -34.64 7.80 17.16
C ALA A 889 -35.21 8.81 18.15
N ALA A 890 -36.42 8.54 18.63
CA ALA A 890 -37.01 9.27 19.73
C ALA A 890 -37.43 8.31 20.83
N ILE A 891 -37.19 8.71 22.09
CA ILE A 891 -37.79 7.99 23.20
C ILE A 891 -39.31 8.16 23.06
N THR A 892 -40.07 7.08 23.03
CA THR A 892 -41.55 7.15 22.99
C THR A 892 -42.14 6.75 24.32
N LYS A 893 -41.48 5.83 25.04
CA LYS A 893 -41.84 5.44 26.41
C LYS A 893 -40.63 5.27 27.31
N ALA A 894 -40.67 5.88 28.49
CA ALA A 894 -39.68 5.65 29.55
C ALA A 894 -40.31 5.68 30.94
N CYS A 895 -39.81 4.85 31.85
CA CYS A 895 -40.17 4.89 33.26
C CYS A 895 -39.06 5.61 34.03
N ILE A 896 -39.42 6.63 34.79
CA ILE A 896 -38.50 7.33 35.69
C ILE A 896 -38.84 6.97 37.13
N GLU A 897 -37.83 6.51 37.84
CA GLU A 897 -37.89 6.20 39.27
C GLU A 897 -36.87 7.06 40.01
N GLN A 898 -37.27 7.65 41.13
CA GLN A 898 -36.36 8.37 42.01
C GLN A 898 -35.73 7.39 42.99
N ILE A 899 -34.39 7.27 42.97
CA ILE A 899 -33.64 6.40 43.89
C ILE A 899 -33.30 7.18 45.18
N THR A 900 -32.84 8.43 45.05
CA THR A 900 -32.54 9.33 46.18
C THR A 900 -32.93 10.77 45.83
N GLU A 901 -32.77 11.72 46.76
CA GLU A 901 -33.07 13.15 46.49
C GLU A 901 -32.41 13.70 45.22
N LYS A 902 -31.24 13.19 44.83
CA LYS A 902 -30.48 13.66 43.65
C LYS A 902 -30.25 12.61 42.57
N ARG A 903 -30.63 11.34 42.77
CA ARG A 903 -30.41 10.26 41.79
C ARG A 903 -31.70 9.66 41.28
N TYR A 904 -31.75 9.50 39.97
CA TYR A 904 -32.88 8.95 39.22
C TYR A 904 -32.42 7.76 38.38
N GLN A 905 -33.25 6.74 38.30
CA GLN A 905 -33.11 5.65 37.35
C GLN A 905 -34.16 5.83 36.26
N VAL A 906 -33.70 5.92 35.02
CA VAL A 906 -34.58 6.00 33.86
C VAL A 906 -34.44 4.70 33.08
N THR A 907 -35.55 4.00 32.91
CA THR A 907 -35.62 2.81 32.07
C THR A 907 -36.38 3.18 30.81
N VAL A 908 -35.66 3.30 29.69
CA VAL A 908 -36.29 3.47 28.37
C VAL A 908 -36.95 2.15 27.99
N LYS A 909 -38.27 2.17 27.79
CA LYS A 909 -39.09 0.99 27.46
C LYS A 909 -39.35 0.88 25.96
N GLU A 910 -39.41 2.00 25.26
CA GLU A 910 -39.73 2.04 23.84
C GLU A 910 -39.04 3.23 23.15
N VAL A 911 -38.51 2.97 21.95
CA VAL A 911 -37.92 3.98 21.07
C VAL A 911 -38.66 3.93 19.73
N GLY A 912 -39.13 5.08 19.27
CA GLY A 912 -39.69 5.28 17.94
C GLY A 912 -38.61 5.65 16.94
N LEU A 913 -38.54 4.94 15.82
CA LEU A 913 -37.67 5.26 14.71
C LEU A 913 -38.47 5.90 13.57
N TYR A 914 -37.91 6.95 12.97
CA TYR A 914 -38.51 7.60 11.80
C TYR A 914 -37.45 8.31 10.97
N MET A 915 -37.77 8.52 9.69
CA MET A 915 -37.00 9.37 8.80
C MET A 915 -37.55 10.80 8.84
N ARG A 916 -36.64 11.77 8.80
CA ARG A 916 -36.96 13.17 8.59
C ARG A 916 -35.97 13.77 7.63
N ASP A 917 -36.47 14.39 6.57
CA ASP A 917 -35.62 15.02 5.55
C ASP A 917 -36.29 16.21 4.86
N THR A 918 -35.50 17.06 4.21
CA THR A 918 -36.01 18.17 3.40
C THR A 918 -35.90 17.84 1.91
N PHE A 919 -36.97 18.08 1.16
CA PHE A 919 -36.93 18.02 -0.30
C PHE A 919 -36.95 19.43 -0.84
N ASP A 920 -35.74 19.94 -1.10
CA ASP A 920 -35.49 21.30 -1.54
C ASP A 920 -34.47 21.37 -2.66
N PHE A 921 -34.53 22.46 -3.42
CA PHE A 921 -33.60 22.74 -4.51
C PHE A 921 -32.77 23.99 -4.19
N ILE A 922 -32.20 24.08 -2.98
CA ILE A 922 -31.34 25.19 -2.58
C ILE A 922 -29.90 24.98 -3.09
N GLY A 923 -29.21 26.07 -3.43
CA GLY A 923 -27.82 26.01 -3.90
C GLY A 923 -27.66 25.56 -5.36
N ASN A 924 -26.47 25.08 -5.70
CA ASN A 924 -26.04 24.75 -7.07
C ASN A 924 -25.81 23.25 -7.28
N GLN A 925 -26.58 22.39 -6.62
CA GLN A 925 -26.45 20.94 -6.77
C GLN A 925 -26.84 20.50 -8.19
N TYR A 926 -26.05 19.59 -8.72
CA TYR A 926 -26.28 18.91 -9.99
C TYR A 926 -27.06 17.61 -9.75
N LEU A 927 -28.10 17.34 -10.55
CA LEU A 927 -29.09 16.29 -10.33
C LEU A 927 -29.10 15.21 -11.40
N GLY A 928 -28.17 15.25 -12.36
CA GLY A 928 -28.08 14.28 -13.45
C GLY A 928 -28.32 14.88 -14.83
N HIS A 929 -27.99 14.12 -15.87
CA HIS A 929 -28.47 14.35 -17.23
C HIS A 929 -29.75 13.55 -17.42
N TRP A 930 -30.79 14.18 -17.96
CA TRP A 930 -32.10 13.56 -18.14
C TRP A 930 -32.56 13.66 -19.59
N ASP A 931 -33.26 12.62 -20.04
CA ASP A 931 -34.04 12.60 -21.27
C ASP A 931 -35.29 11.70 -21.11
N PHE A 932 -36.01 11.44 -22.21
CA PHE A 932 -37.22 10.61 -22.18
C PHE A 932 -36.97 9.13 -21.86
N GLU A 933 -35.72 8.66 -21.89
CA GLU A 933 -35.34 7.27 -21.66
C GLU A 933 -34.76 7.04 -20.25
N GLY A 934 -34.26 8.07 -19.55
CA GLY A 934 -33.82 7.90 -18.16
C GLY A 934 -32.95 9.02 -17.58
N MET A 935 -32.12 8.64 -16.61
CA MET A 935 -31.14 9.51 -15.93
C MET A 935 -29.71 8.98 -16.11
N GLY A 936 -28.74 9.88 -16.35
CA GLY A 936 -27.32 9.61 -16.64
C GLY A 936 -26.34 10.60 -15.97
N LEU A 937 -25.05 10.24 -15.92
CA LEU A 937 -23.97 11.08 -15.34
C LEU A 937 -23.48 12.16 -16.32
N ASN A 938 -22.64 13.09 -15.84
CA ASN A 938 -21.96 14.08 -16.69
C ASN A 938 -21.23 13.37 -17.85
N PRO A 939 -21.31 13.82 -19.11
CA PRO A 939 -20.64 13.20 -20.24
C PRO A 939 -19.13 12.97 -20.04
N VAL A 940 -18.44 13.79 -19.25
CA VAL A 940 -17.02 13.58 -18.88
C VAL A 940 -16.85 12.52 -17.78
N GLY A 941 -17.81 12.43 -16.84
CA GLY A 941 -17.86 11.38 -15.82
C GLY A 941 -18.29 10.02 -16.38
N GLY A 942 -19.17 10.01 -17.39
CA GLY A 942 -19.51 8.83 -18.20
C GLY A 942 -18.31 8.36 -19.04
N MET A 943 -17.52 9.28 -19.59
CA MET A 943 -16.23 8.96 -20.21
C MET A 943 -15.23 8.37 -19.21
N LEU A 944 -15.00 8.99 -18.05
CA LEU A 944 -14.05 8.49 -17.04
C LEU A 944 -14.50 7.14 -16.42
N ASN A 945 -15.80 6.92 -16.24
CA ASN A 945 -16.33 5.61 -15.80
C ASN A 945 -16.33 4.56 -16.92
N SER A 946 -16.36 4.94 -18.21
CA SER A 946 -16.17 3.98 -19.30
C SER A 946 -14.74 3.42 -19.37
N VAL A 947 -13.77 4.06 -18.71
CA VAL A 947 -12.37 3.61 -18.61
C VAL A 947 -12.08 2.83 -17.31
N ASN A 948 -12.99 2.84 -16.33
CA ASN A 948 -12.89 2.11 -15.06
C ASN A 948 -14.14 1.24 -14.84
N MET A 949 -14.03 -0.06 -15.15
CA MET A 949 -15.10 -1.06 -15.04
C MET A 949 -15.53 -1.44 -13.60
N GLU A 950 -15.07 -0.74 -12.56
CA GLU A 950 -15.38 -1.10 -11.16
C GLU A 950 -16.65 -0.45 -10.58
N TRP A 951 -17.37 0.37 -11.36
CA TRP A 951 -18.59 1.04 -10.90
C TRP A 951 -19.76 0.80 -11.86
N HIS A 952 -20.27 -0.43 -11.93
CA HIS A 952 -21.66 -0.62 -12.35
C HIS A 952 -22.56 -0.07 -11.24
N LEU A 953 -23.18 1.08 -11.50
CA LEU A 953 -24.18 1.69 -10.62
C LEU A 953 -25.57 1.44 -11.24
N PRO A 954 -26.26 0.36 -10.89
CA PRO A 954 -27.62 0.07 -11.32
C PRO A 954 -28.54 1.28 -11.16
N GLY A 955 -29.33 1.61 -12.18
CA GLY A 955 -30.20 2.79 -12.21
C GLY A 955 -29.69 3.99 -13.01
N TRP A 956 -28.42 4.01 -13.44
CA TRP A 956 -27.90 5.01 -14.38
C TRP A 956 -27.79 4.44 -15.79
N ASN A 957 -28.39 5.11 -16.77
CA ASN A 957 -28.29 4.68 -18.17
C ASN A 957 -26.99 5.22 -18.80
N LEU A 958 -26.00 4.35 -18.90
CA LEU A 958 -24.67 4.61 -19.48
C LEU A 958 -24.68 4.85 -21.01
N GLN A 959 -25.79 4.56 -21.70
CA GLN A 959 -25.96 4.78 -23.15
C GLN A 959 -26.56 6.14 -23.49
N LEU A 960 -26.95 6.93 -22.49
CA LEU A 960 -27.45 8.29 -22.70
C LEU A 960 -26.31 9.15 -23.26
N GLY A 961 -26.39 9.47 -24.55
CA GLY A 961 -25.51 10.43 -25.22
C GLY A 961 -25.71 11.85 -24.68
N ILE A 962 -25.89 12.84 -25.56
CA ILE A 962 -26.06 14.26 -25.20
C ILE A 962 -27.44 14.50 -24.53
N ALA A 963 -27.71 13.85 -23.39
CA ALA A 963 -28.85 14.17 -22.54
C ALA A 963 -28.65 15.58 -21.92
N LYS A 964 -29.71 16.20 -21.42
CA LYS A 964 -29.62 17.58 -20.91
C LYS A 964 -29.29 17.57 -19.42
N ALA A 965 -28.27 18.30 -19.02
CA ALA A 965 -27.94 18.47 -17.61
C ALA A 965 -29.06 19.24 -16.89
N PHE A 966 -29.53 18.70 -15.77
CA PHE A 966 -30.42 19.40 -14.85
C PHE A 966 -29.75 19.54 -13.48
N GLY A 967 -29.96 20.70 -12.87
CA GLY A 967 -29.60 20.94 -11.47
C GLY A 967 -30.64 21.77 -10.76
N ASN A 968 -30.35 22.12 -9.50
CA ASN A 968 -31.24 22.94 -8.68
C ASN A 968 -31.61 24.27 -9.36
N GLN A 969 -30.72 24.82 -10.20
CA GLN A 969 -30.98 26.04 -10.97
C GLN A 969 -32.17 25.92 -11.94
N ASP A 970 -32.39 24.76 -12.55
CA ASP A 970 -33.48 24.55 -13.51
C ASP A 970 -34.84 24.44 -12.80
N PHE A 971 -34.87 23.77 -11.64
CA PHE A 971 -36.03 23.75 -10.75
C PHE A 971 -36.33 25.14 -10.19
N ASN A 972 -35.31 25.90 -9.78
CA ASN A 972 -35.46 27.28 -9.34
C ASN A 972 -35.94 28.20 -10.47
N ARG A 973 -35.51 27.97 -11.72
CA ARG A 973 -35.99 28.69 -12.89
C ARG A 973 -37.47 28.38 -13.14
N TYR A 974 -37.87 27.11 -13.10
CA TYR A 974 -39.27 26.71 -13.17
C TYR A 974 -40.10 27.36 -12.06
N ARG A 975 -39.58 27.39 -10.83
CA ARG A 975 -40.28 27.99 -9.68
C ARG A 975 -40.58 29.46 -9.90
N LYS A 976 -39.57 30.22 -10.34
CA LYS A 976 -39.71 31.66 -10.66
C LYS A 976 -40.68 31.91 -11.81
N GLN A 977 -40.73 31.03 -12.81
CA GLN A 977 -41.56 31.20 -14.00
C GLN A 977 -43.02 30.78 -13.80
N SER A 978 -43.26 29.70 -13.05
CA SER A 978 -44.58 29.09 -12.90
C SER A 978 -45.36 29.55 -11.67
N GLY A 979 -44.67 30.11 -10.66
CA GLY A 979 -45.27 30.37 -9.34
C GLY A 979 -45.60 29.10 -8.55
N LYS A 980 -45.12 27.94 -9.00
CA LYS A 980 -45.25 26.62 -8.36
C LYS A 980 -43.87 26.02 -8.07
N GLY A 981 -43.77 24.92 -7.33
CA GLY A 981 -42.48 24.35 -6.93
C GLY A 981 -42.08 24.75 -5.51
N GLY A 982 -42.79 24.21 -4.52
CA GLY A 982 -42.60 24.56 -3.12
C GLY A 982 -41.76 23.53 -2.37
N ASP A 983 -40.69 23.97 -1.71
CA ASP A 983 -39.87 23.11 -0.85
C ASP A 983 -40.68 22.58 0.32
N LEU A 984 -40.52 21.29 0.61
CA LEU A 984 -41.36 20.53 1.52
C LEU A 984 -40.55 19.67 2.50
N LEU A 985 -41.13 19.38 3.66
CA LEU A 985 -40.55 18.57 4.71
C LEU A 985 -41.19 17.18 4.70
N LEU A 986 -40.35 16.16 4.73
CA LEU A 986 -40.74 14.76 4.60
C LEU A 986 -40.54 14.03 5.91
N PHE A 987 -41.53 13.21 6.27
CA PHE A 987 -41.48 12.28 7.38
C PHE A 987 -41.91 10.89 6.93
N SER A 988 -41.35 9.87 7.57
CA SER A 988 -42.00 8.55 7.65
C SER A 988 -42.99 8.50 8.82
N ASP A 989 -43.85 7.50 8.81
CA ASP A 989 -44.48 7.01 10.04
C ASP A 989 -43.42 6.46 11.01
N ILE A 990 -43.80 6.35 12.28
CA ILE A 990 -42.91 5.93 13.37
C ILE A 990 -42.99 4.41 13.54
N LYS A 991 -41.83 3.75 13.52
CA LYS A 991 -41.68 2.37 13.98
C LYS A 991 -41.30 2.35 15.45
N CYS A 992 -42.25 2.03 16.32
CA CYS A 992 -41.98 1.78 17.73
C CYS A 992 -41.27 0.43 17.92
N LEU A 993 -40.15 0.45 18.65
CA LEU A 993 -39.38 -0.73 19.02
C LEU A 993 -39.29 -0.81 20.56
N PRO A 994 -39.66 -1.95 21.16
CA PRO A 994 -39.45 -2.16 22.59
C PRO A 994 -37.95 -2.30 22.88
N VAL A 995 -37.47 -1.60 23.92
CA VAL A 995 -36.07 -1.65 24.38
C VAL A 995 -36.02 -1.72 25.91
N SER A 996 -34.87 -2.07 26.48
CA SER A 996 -34.66 -2.08 27.93
C SER A 996 -33.31 -1.45 28.28
N ILE A 997 -33.22 -0.13 28.13
CA ILE A 997 -31.99 0.64 28.40
C ILE A 997 -32.11 1.31 29.76
N LYS A 998 -31.18 1.02 30.67
CA LYS A 998 -31.16 1.58 32.03
C LYS A 998 -30.12 2.69 32.14
N LEU A 999 -30.59 3.90 32.44
CA LEU A 999 -29.75 5.08 32.61
C LEU A 999 -29.81 5.55 34.06
N THR A 1000 -28.66 5.54 34.74
CA THR A 1000 -28.52 6.18 36.06
C THR A 1000 -28.12 7.63 35.89
N MET A 1001 -28.83 8.53 36.54
CA MET A 1001 -28.70 9.98 36.37
C MET A 1001 -28.63 10.68 37.71
N GLU A 1002 -27.64 11.56 37.87
CA GLU A 1002 -27.54 12.45 39.04
C GLU A 1002 -27.88 13.88 38.59
N MET A 1003 -28.86 14.49 39.26
CA MET A 1003 -29.24 15.89 39.05
C MET A 1003 -28.58 16.75 40.13
N MET A 1004 -28.11 17.94 39.73
CA MET A 1004 -27.43 18.87 40.65
C MET A 1004 -28.41 19.59 41.56
#